data_AF-A0A316S668-F1
#
_entry.id   AF-A0A316S668-F1
#
_cell.length_a   1.000
_cell.length_b   1.000
_cell.length_c   1.000
_cell.angle_alpha   90.00
_cell.angle_beta   90.00
_cell.angle_gamma   90.00
#
_symmetry.space_group_name_H-M   'P 1'
#
loop_
_entity.id
_entity.type
_entity.pdbx_description
1 polymer ?
#
loop_
_entity_poly.entity_id
_entity_poly.type
_entity_poly.pdbx_seq_one_letter_code
_entity_poly.pdbx_strand_id
1 'polypeptide(L)'
;MMIQYKIDLGCIDEEAVVEFCERAGTYWLYCNLLRKKCNNWNQVKESIESHNGILEKDIYLFLLYVQSIRVCDGKEAAITEWKKYQSVYKDYVEYWLEIFKVHETERKMLPELFEKWKDGQLEWLDPEAEVDFAKVLIDCQYYKEAMQIVEKKEALGQVSPDILRLKAKLLMEDNQAVTALDILLNIFDNFQNDLFVVDATIVLSLNLQRNVPQKVIDAAIKIGTARLLTLVAGIYSRENKKAEAKKLMLKALLRNKDNEIGIFGNYLMLQISDSDSTERKIDGIENDTAVVLQGVDGEKLIYCIYEENILPDVPYIWQGATHIYRDQAITIGLLRKKTGDLVMIEGREYHISEIMPVDGYLIRLCLEKLVKANAVKTISIETRDGKLDVENFSRELMKYIPGDEKEFNWLDNYKDFSSFPLPFAILQKTVRVNTVQLIMTLVQSEDIIVRERYDEDLIRGQQFVLSFAAVIMLYMIGVKPEFLKERQVFVPESMRNTILTMCTDIINENDKEHVSSLGVREKRLYMNVVSESEKVQILGEAAALKNFVSQLNTWSNNREFCDVQDEERDWLDVFGISDYDALALAQGKKAVIVTGEVTIQSLIIQEIKLNISGTGILNFLVALKMDVYVLLDCIEQMIKYRFEITMTEKCLRYIIDEYSKLENQELKEDFMCKWIDCLTLVESMGDEYKEVYAQNMMRVCQDIIREEYEVLNPVWRNYFSLCVKYKCGLETK
;
A
#
# COMPACT_ATOMS: atom_id res chain seq x y z
N MET A 1 39.26 -36.15 -22.11
CA MET A 1 38.06 -36.86 -22.61
C MET A 1 37.99 -38.33 -22.15
N MET A 2 39.02 -39.16 -22.35
CA MET A 2 38.95 -40.59 -21.98
C MET A 2 38.81 -40.86 -20.46
N ILE A 3 39.45 -40.07 -19.59
CA ILE A 3 39.34 -40.20 -18.12
C ILE A 3 37.93 -39.80 -17.64
N GLN A 4 37.40 -38.66 -18.10
CA GLN A 4 36.03 -38.23 -17.81
C GLN A 4 34.99 -39.30 -18.21
N TYR A 5 35.12 -39.89 -19.40
CA TYR A 5 34.23 -40.98 -19.83
C TYR A 5 34.27 -42.21 -18.90
N LYS A 6 35.44 -42.55 -18.35
CA LYS A 6 35.55 -43.64 -17.36
C LYS A 6 35.01 -43.26 -15.99
N ILE A 7 35.12 -41.99 -15.57
CA ILE A 7 34.41 -41.45 -14.40
C ILE A 7 32.89 -41.53 -14.63
N ASP A 8 32.43 -41.32 -15.87
CA ASP A 8 31.03 -41.46 -16.28
C ASP A 8 30.49 -42.87 -16.20
N LEU A 9 31.32 -43.85 -16.51
CA LEU A 9 31.00 -45.26 -16.39
C LEU A 9 31.27 -45.87 -15.00
N GLY A 10 31.80 -45.09 -14.05
CA GLY A 10 32.17 -45.58 -12.72
C GLY A 10 33.25 -46.68 -12.71
N CYS A 11 34.09 -46.74 -13.75
CA CYS A 11 35.04 -47.83 -13.99
C CYS A 11 36.50 -47.38 -13.93
N ILE A 12 36.78 -46.28 -13.25
CA ILE A 12 38.12 -45.76 -13.03
C ILE A 12 38.48 -45.83 -11.55
N ASP A 13 39.73 -46.22 -11.30
CA ASP A 13 40.31 -46.18 -9.96
C ASP A 13 40.58 -44.72 -9.54
N GLU A 14 40.30 -44.43 -8.27
CA GLU A 14 40.42 -43.06 -7.73
C GLU A 14 41.87 -42.59 -7.71
N GLU A 15 42.79 -43.47 -7.31
CA GLU A 15 44.22 -43.16 -7.20
C GLU A 15 44.81 -42.83 -8.57
N ALA A 16 44.34 -43.51 -9.63
CA ALA A 16 44.68 -43.18 -11.01
C ALA A 16 44.15 -41.81 -11.46
N VAL A 17 43.02 -41.33 -10.92
CA VAL A 17 42.51 -39.98 -11.20
C VAL A 17 43.32 -38.93 -10.45
N VAL A 18 43.65 -39.17 -9.18
CA VAL A 18 44.46 -38.23 -8.37
C VAL A 18 45.86 -38.10 -8.95
N GLU A 19 46.54 -39.21 -9.26
CA GLU A 19 47.89 -39.18 -9.84
C GLU A 19 47.92 -38.44 -11.19
N PHE A 20 46.87 -38.62 -12.00
CA PHE A 20 46.72 -37.85 -13.24
C PHE A 20 46.56 -36.34 -12.95
N CYS A 21 45.71 -35.97 -11.98
CA CYS A 21 45.48 -34.57 -11.62
C CYS A 21 46.75 -33.91 -11.08
N GLU A 22 47.53 -34.59 -10.25
CA GLU A 22 48.80 -34.08 -9.72
C GLU A 22 49.86 -33.90 -10.82
N ARG A 23 49.97 -34.84 -11.76
CA ARG A 23 50.87 -34.70 -12.92
C ARG A 23 50.45 -33.59 -13.88
N ALA A 24 49.14 -33.40 -14.05
CA ALA A 24 48.58 -32.38 -14.94
C ALA A 24 48.53 -30.98 -14.29
N GLY A 25 48.61 -30.89 -12.96
CA GLY A 25 48.44 -29.65 -12.21
C GLY A 25 47.00 -29.10 -12.25
N THR A 26 46.00 -29.94 -12.55
CA THR A 26 44.58 -29.53 -12.62
C THR A 26 43.70 -30.57 -11.96
N TYR A 27 42.78 -30.15 -11.08
CA TYR A 27 42.04 -31.05 -10.21
C TYR A 27 40.55 -31.21 -10.54
N TRP A 28 40.06 -30.58 -11.61
CA TRP A 28 38.64 -30.62 -12.01
C TRP A 28 38.08 -32.04 -12.23
N LEU A 29 38.89 -32.98 -12.72
CA LEU A 29 38.51 -34.38 -12.89
C LEU A 29 38.27 -35.08 -11.55
N TYR A 30 39.10 -34.75 -10.55
CA TYR A 30 38.92 -35.27 -9.20
C TYR A 30 37.69 -34.66 -8.53
N CYS A 31 37.45 -33.35 -8.70
CA CYS A 31 36.20 -32.71 -8.27
C CYS A 31 34.95 -33.39 -8.89
N ASN A 32 35.00 -33.73 -10.18
CA ASN A 32 33.90 -34.44 -10.85
C ASN A 32 33.68 -35.86 -10.32
N LEU A 33 34.75 -36.59 -10.00
CA LEU A 33 34.67 -37.91 -9.37
C LEU A 33 34.02 -37.81 -7.98
N LEU A 34 34.46 -36.87 -7.15
CA LEU A 34 33.94 -36.64 -5.80
C LEU A 34 32.47 -36.20 -5.82
N ARG A 35 32.07 -35.35 -6.77
CA ARG A 35 30.66 -34.93 -6.94
C ARG A 35 29.71 -36.11 -7.13
N LYS A 36 30.14 -37.19 -7.77
CA LYS A 36 29.32 -38.41 -7.92
C LYS A 36 29.16 -39.20 -6.62
N LYS A 37 30.05 -38.97 -5.67
CA LYS A 37 30.05 -39.59 -4.35
C LYS A 37 29.32 -38.75 -3.30
N CYS A 38 28.82 -37.53 -3.63
CA CYS A 38 28.14 -36.63 -2.69
C CYS A 38 26.86 -37.20 -2.03
N ASN A 39 26.34 -38.34 -2.51
CA ASN A 39 25.28 -39.08 -1.81
C ASN A 39 25.77 -39.69 -0.48
N ASN A 40 27.08 -39.80 -0.27
CA ASN A 40 27.72 -40.25 0.97
C ASN A 40 28.90 -39.35 1.33
N TRP A 41 28.65 -38.32 2.15
CA TRP A 41 29.66 -37.34 2.55
C TRP A 41 30.84 -37.92 3.33
N ASN A 42 30.67 -39.04 4.04
CA ASN A 42 31.79 -39.72 4.70
C ASN A 42 32.80 -40.27 3.68
N GLN A 43 32.33 -40.82 2.56
CA GLN A 43 33.22 -41.29 1.49
C GLN A 43 33.97 -40.13 0.82
N VAL A 44 33.30 -38.99 0.62
CA VAL A 44 33.94 -37.78 0.07
C VAL A 44 35.02 -37.29 1.03
N LYS A 45 34.73 -37.26 2.33
CA LYS A 45 35.68 -36.86 3.38
C LYS A 45 36.90 -37.79 3.40
N GLU A 46 36.72 -39.10 3.51
CA GLU A 46 37.81 -40.09 3.55
C GLU A 46 38.68 -40.05 2.28
N SER A 47 38.06 -39.90 1.10
CA SER A 47 38.76 -39.73 -0.19
C SER A 47 39.65 -38.50 -0.22
N ILE A 48 39.22 -37.38 0.38
CA ILE A 48 40.02 -36.16 0.44
C ILE A 48 41.10 -36.25 1.53
N GLU A 49 40.78 -36.82 2.69
CA GLU A 49 41.74 -37.00 3.80
C GLU A 49 42.93 -37.89 3.40
N SER A 50 42.69 -38.92 2.58
CA SER A 50 43.76 -39.79 2.04
C SER A 50 44.71 -39.06 1.09
N HIS A 51 44.32 -37.88 0.59
CA HIS A 51 45.10 -37.05 -0.34
C HIS A 51 45.21 -35.59 0.13
N ASN A 52 45.27 -35.34 1.44
CA ASN A 52 45.16 -33.99 2.03
C ASN A 52 46.10 -32.91 1.43
N GLY A 53 47.27 -33.28 0.93
CA GLY A 53 48.24 -32.34 0.33
C GLY A 53 47.78 -31.65 -0.95
N ILE A 54 46.63 -32.02 -1.51
CA ILE A 54 46.02 -31.35 -2.67
C ILE A 54 45.13 -30.17 -2.26
N LEU A 55 44.77 -30.05 -0.98
CA LEU A 55 43.84 -29.03 -0.49
C LEU A 55 44.38 -27.60 -0.62
N GLU A 56 45.71 -27.40 -0.56
CA GLU A 56 46.35 -26.10 -0.79
C GLU A 56 46.48 -25.75 -2.29
N LYS A 57 46.21 -26.72 -3.19
CA LYS A 57 46.45 -26.58 -4.63
C LYS A 57 45.19 -26.26 -5.43
N ASP A 58 44.00 -26.54 -4.88
CA ASP A 58 42.73 -26.32 -5.54
C ASP A 58 41.62 -25.95 -4.54
N ILE A 59 41.04 -24.77 -4.71
CA ILE A 59 40.01 -24.23 -3.83
C ILE A 59 38.68 -25.00 -3.91
N TYR A 60 38.32 -25.58 -5.06
CA TYR A 60 37.09 -26.37 -5.16
C TYR A 60 37.16 -27.62 -4.30
N LEU A 61 38.31 -28.31 -4.30
CA LEU A 61 38.55 -29.44 -3.42
C LEU A 61 38.52 -29.03 -1.94
N PHE A 62 39.11 -27.87 -1.61
CA PHE A 62 39.02 -27.31 -0.26
C PHE A 62 37.58 -27.05 0.19
N LEU A 63 36.76 -26.40 -0.64
CA LEU A 63 35.35 -26.10 -0.33
C LEU A 63 34.52 -27.39 -0.18
N LEU A 64 34.72 -28.38 -1.07
CA LEU A 64 34.10 -29.71 -0.97
C LEU A 64 34.49 -30.42 0.34
N TYR A 65 35.75 -30.29 0.76
CA TYR A 65 36.24 -30.88 1.99
C TYR A 65 35.61 -30.24 3.23
N VAL A 66 35.62 -28.91 3.33
CA VAL A 66 34.99 -28.17 4.43
C VAL A 66 33.49 -28.50 4.52
N GLN A 67 32.80 -28.60 3.37
CA GLN A 67 31.41 -29.03 3.33
C GLN A 67 31.22 -30.47 3.83
N SER A 68 32.11 -31.40 3.47
CA SER A 68 32.06 -32.78 3.96
C SER A 68 32.25 -32.85 5.48
N ILE A 69 33.23 -32.13 6.04
CA ILE A 69 33.45 -32.05 7.50
C ILE A 69 32.23 -31.46 8.20
N ARG A 70 31.63 -30.41 7.65
CA ARG A 70 30.43 -29.79 8.23
C ARG A 70 29.28 -30.80 8.37
N VAL A 71 29.07 -31.63 7.33
CA VAL A 71 27.99 -32.63 7.32
C VAL A 71 28.30 -33.81 8.24
N CYS A 72 29.56 -34.26 8.28
CA CYS A 72 29.96 -35.47 8.99
C CYS A 72 30.29 -35.22 10.48
N ASP A 73 31.02 -34.15 10.78
CA ASP A 73 31.62 -33.87 12.10
C ASP A 73 31.05 -32.61 12.78
N GLY A 74 30.24 -31.83 12.05
CA GLY A 74 29.57 -30.63 12.56
C GLY A 74 30.33 -29.32 12.32
N LYS A 75 29.70 -28.21 12.71
CA LYS A 75 30.14 -26.85 12.36
C LYS A 75 31.50 -26.47 12.95
N GLU A 76 31.76 -26.80 14.21
CA GLU A 76 33.02 -26.42 14.91
C GLU A 76 34.26 -27.10 14.30
N ALA A 77 34.13 -28.36 13.86
CA ALA A 77 35.19 -29.07 13.16
C ALA A 77 35.51 -28.41 11.82
N ALA A 78 34.47 -28.02 11.06
CA ALA A 78 34.64 -27.30 9.80
C ALA A 78 35.32 -25.95 9.99
N ILE A 79 34.97 -25.19 11.03
CA ILE A 79 35.61 -23.90 11.37
C ILE A 79 37.10 -24.09 11.73
N THR A 80 37.42 -25.15 12.47
CA THR A 80 38.81 -25.46 12.86
C THR A 80 39.67 -25.78 11.64
N GLU A 81 39.15 -26.61 10.73
CA GLU A 81 39.86 -26.96 9.50
C GLU A 81 40.01 -25.76 8.56
N TRP A 82 38.94 -24.98 8.44
CA TRP A 82 38.90 -23.77 7.64
C TRP A 82 40.02 -22.77 7.99
N LYS A 83 40.25 -22.49 9.29
CA LYS A 83 41.29 -21.55 9.76
C LYS A 83 42.70 -21.90 9.28
N LYS A 84 42.99 -23.18 9.03
CA LYS A 84 44.31 -23.64 8.57
C LYS A 84 44.66 -23.10 7.19
N TYR A 85 43.66 -22.92 6.32
CA TYR A 85 43.85 -22.56 4.91
C TYR A 85 43.59 -21.07 4.64
N GLN A 86 43.43 -20.25 5.69
CA GLN A 86 43.13 -18.83 5.54
C GLN A 86 44.20 -18.03 4.81
N SER A 87 45.47 -18.30 5.07
CA SER A 87 46.55 -17.60 4.36
C SER A 87 46.59 -17.90 2.87
N VAL A 88 45.98 -19.01 2.44
CA VAL A 88 45.98 -19.49 1.05
C VAL A 88 44.79 -18.95 0.27
N TYR A 89 43.59 -18.98 0.85
CA TYR A 89 42.34 -18.73 0.11
C TYR A 89 41.55 -17.49 0.54
N LYS A 90 42.05 -16.68 1.48
CA LYS A 90 41.38 -15.45 1.95
C LYS A 90 41.02 -14.42 0.87
N ASP A 91 41.66 -14.49 -0.30
CA ASP A 91 41.42 -13.53 -1.37
C ASP A 91 40.34 -14.03 -2.35
N TYR A 92 39.80 -15.25 -2.17
CA TYR A 92 38.66 -15.77 -2.92
C TYR A 92 37.32 -15.44 -2.26
N VAL A 93 36.33 -15.03 -3.04
CA VAL A 93 34.97 -14.76 -2.54
C VAL A 93 34.28 -16.02 -2.01
N GLU A 94 34.41 -17.15 -2.72
CA GLU A 94 33.79 -18.43 -2.35
C GLU A 94 34.28 -18.95 -1.00
N TYR A 95 35.54 -18.67 -0.67
CA TYR A 95 36.11 -18.96 0.64
C TYR A 95 35.30 -18.29 1.75
N TRP A 96 34.95 -17.00 1.58
CA TRP A 96 34.19 -16.26 2.58
C TRP A 96 32.71 -16.66 2.63
N LEU A 97 32.09 -16.90 1.47
CA LEU A 97 30.70 -17.34 1.38
C LEU A 97 30.45 -18.64 2.13
N GLU A 98 31.38 -19.59 2.10
CA GLU A 98 31.21 -20.85 2.83
C GLU A 98 31.33 -20.67 4.35
N ILE A 99 32.15 -19.74 4.82
CA ILE A 99 32.27 -19.40 6.26
C ILE A 99 31.00 -18.76 6.78
N PHE A 100 30.43 -17.81 6.04
CA PHE A 100 29.27 -17.05 6.50
C PHE A 100 28.03 -17.93 6.72
N LYS A 101 28.02 -19.16 6.16
CA LYS A 101 27.02 -20.20 6.42
C LYS A 101 27.19 -20.90 7.77
N VAL A 102 28.40 -20.91 8.33
CA VAL A 102 28.75 -21.70 9.53
C VAL A 102 29.21 -20.88 10.72
N HIS A 103 29.77 -19.69 10.50
CA HIS A 103 30.36 -18.84 11.54
C HIS A 103 29.92 -17.38 11.34
N GLU A 104 28.72 -17.07 11.84
CA GLU A 104 28.08 -15.75 11.67
C GLU A 104 28.92 -14.59 12.19
N THR A 105 29.73 -14.79 13.24
CA THR A 105 30.58 -13.74 13.82
C THR A 105 31.73 -13.30 12.90
N GLU A 106 32.08 -14.07 11.86
CA GLU A 106 33.03 -13.61 10.83
C GLU A 106 32.40 -12.58 9.87
N ARG A 107 31.07 -12.42 9.86
CA ARG A 107 30.39 -11.40 9.02
C ARG A 107 30.83 -9.96 9.35
N LYS A 108 31.47 -9.73 10.50
CA LYS A 108 32.16 -8.47 10.83
C LYS A 108 33.26 -8.06 9.82
N MET A 109 33.77 -9.02 9.04
CA MET A 109 34.80 -8.79 8.01
C MET A 109 34.22 -8.24 6.70
N LEU A 110 32.89 -8.22 6.53
CA LEU A 110 32.23 -7.77 5.31
C LEU A 110 32.67 -6.38 4.82
N PRO A 111 32.83 -5.35 5.68
CA PRO A 111 33.32 -4.04 5.22
C PRO A 111 34.74 -4.10 4.62
N GLU A 112 35.66 -4.85 5.24
CA GLU A 112 37.02 -5.01 4.72
C GLU A 112 37.03 -5.78 3.40
N LEU A 113 36.21 -6.82 3.30
CA LEU A 113 36.08 -7.61 2.07
C LEU A 113 35.45 -6.80 0.95
N PHE A 114 34.47 -5.95 1.25
CA PHE A 114 33.88 -5.08 0.25
C PHE A 114 34.89 -4.08 -0.31
N GLU A 115 35.71 -3.44 0.53
CA GLU A 115 36.78 -2.54 0.04
C GLU A 115 37.80 -3.31 -0.81
N LYS A 116 38.19 -4.54 -0.42
CA LYS A 116 39.04 -5.39 -1.27
C LYS A 116 38.39 -5.74 -2.60
N TRP A 117 37.09 -6.01 -2.61
CA TRP A 117 36.34 -6.25 -3.84
C TRP A 117 36.34 -5.00 -4.73
N LYS A 118 36.10 -3.83 -4.15
CA LYS A 118 36.07 -2.53 -4.83
C LYS A 118 37.42 -2.17 -5.44
N ASP A 119 38.52 -2.49 -4.74
CA ASP A 119 39.90 -2.33 -5.21
C ASP A 119 40.35 -3.41 -6.22
N GLY A 120 39.50 -4.39 -6.52
CA GLY A 120 39.82 -5.50 -7.43
C GLY A 120 40.83 -6.50 -6.87
N GLN A 121 40.95 -6.60 -5.54
CA GLN A 121 41.87 -7.49 -4.83
C GLN A 121 41.27 -8.86 -4.52
N LEU A 122 39.95 -9.04 -4.69
CA LEU A 122 39.29 -10.34 -4.54
C LEU A 122 39.19 -11.07 -5.87
N GLU A 123 39.45 -12.38 -5.82
CA GLU A 123 39.26 -13.33 -6.91
C GLU A 123 37.95 -14.11 -6.73
N TRP A 124 37.39 -14.58 -7.83
CA TRP A 124 36.24 -15.48 -7.84
C TRP A 124 36.39 -16.52 -8.95
N LEU A 125 35.92 -17.72 -8.68
CA LEU A 125 35.91 -18.85 -9.59
C LEU A 125 34.69 -18.80 -10.51
N ASP A 126 33.57 -18.37 -9.95
CA ASP A 126 32.28 -18.27 -10.64
C ASP A 126 31.80 -16.81 -10.63
N PRO A 127 31.42 -16.22 -11.78
CA PRO A 127 30.73 -14.93 -11.82
C PRO A 127 29.48 -14.84 -10.93
N GLU A 128 28.85 -15.97 -10.56
CA GLU A 128 27.75 -16.02 -9.59
C GLU A 128 28.20 -15.78 -8.13
N ALA A 129 29.47 -16.02 -7.78
CA ALA A 129 29.97 -15.78 -6.42
C ALA A 129 29.89 -14.29 -6.04
N GLU A 130 30.06 -13.39 -7.01
CA GLU A 130 29.87 -11.95 -6.81
C GLU A 130 28.40 -11.60 -6.50
N VAL A 131 27.45 -12.34 -7.08
CA VAL A 131 26.00 -12.20 -6.82
C VAL A 131 25.64 -12.74 -5.44
N ASP A 132 26.21 -13.89 -5.07
CA ASP A 132 26.06 -14.45 -3.72
C ASP A 132 26.69 -13.56 -2.64
N PHE A 133 27.78 -12.87 -2.96
CA PHE A 133 28.37 -11.87 -2.08
C PHE A 133 27.41 -10.69 -1.85
N ALA A 134 26.76 -10.20 -2.90
CA ALA A 134 25.71 -9.19 -2.78
C ALA A 134 24.52 -9.66 -1.92
N LYS A 135 24.11 -10.94 -2.03
CA LYS A 135 23.06 -11.52 -1.16
C LYS A 135 23.47 -11.47 0.31
N VAL A 136 24.70 -11.86 0.63
CA VAL A 136 25.20 -11.82 2.02
C VAL A 136 25.27 -10.40 2.55
N LEU A 137 25.70 -9.42 1.74
CA LEU A 137 25.69 -8.01 2.11
C LEU A 137 24.27 -7.54 2.46
N ILE A 138 23.28 -7.88 1.63
CA ILE A 138 21.86 -7.57 1.88
C ILE A 138 21.38 -8.22 3.19
N ASP A 139 21.67 -9.51 3.40
CA ASP A 139 21.26 -10.22 4.62
C ASP A 139 21.89 -9.64 5.89
N CYS A 140 22.99 -8.90 5.75
CA CYS A 140 23.68 -8.19 6.82
C CYS A 140 23.44 -6.67 6.82
N GLN A 141 22.45 -6.19 6.06
CA GLN A 141 22.03 -4.78 5.99
C GLN A 141 23.08 -3.81 5.39
N TYR A 142 24.05 -4.31 4.62
CA TYR A 142 25.00 -3.50 3.83
C TYR A 142 24.43 -3.16 2.45
N TYR A 143 23.33 -2.40 2.43
CA TYR A 143 22.54 -2.17 1.21
C TYR A 143 23.26 -1.28 0.18
N LYS A 144 23.97 -0.24 0.62
CA LYS A 144 24.71 0.67 -0.28
C LYS A 144 25.86 -0.04 -1.00
N GLU A 145 26.54 -0.92 -0.28
CA GLU A 145 27.62 -1.75 -0.80
C GLU A 145 27.08 -2.78 -1.80
N ALA A 146 25.99 -3.45 -1.46
CA ALA A 146 25.33 -4.40 -2.36
C ALA A 146 24.82 -3.72 -3.65
N MET A 147 24.31 -2.48 -3.57
CA MET A 147 23.86 -1.73 -4.75
C MET A 147 25.01 -1.46 -5.73
N GLN A 148 26.21 -1.12 -5.24
CA GLN A 148 27.38 -0.92 -6.11
C GLN A 148 27.75 -2.18 -6.92
N ILE A 149 27.56 -3.37 -6.34
CA ILE A 149 27.76 -4.64 -7.06
C ILE A 149 26.72 -4.78 -8.19
N VAL A 150 25.45 -4.50 -7.88
CA VAL A 150 24.34 -4.55 -8.86
C VAL A 150 24.58 -3.56 -10.00
N GLU A 151 24.93 -2.31 -9.70
CA GLU A 151 25.20 -1.26 -10.68
C GLU A 151 26.39 -1.60 -11.58
N LYS A 152 27.47 -2.17 -11.02
CA LYS A 152 28.61 -2.67 -11.79
C LYS A 152 28.17 -3.76 -12.79
N LYS A 153 27.34 -4.71 -12.35
CA LYS A 153 26.81 -5.76 -13.24
C LYS A 153 25.94 -5.16 -14.36
N GLU A 154 25.11 -4.16 -14.05
CA GLU A 154 24.30 -3.45 -15.03
C GLU A 154 25.16 -2.70 -16.06
N ALA A 155 26.19 -1.98 -15.61
CA ALA A 155 27.12 -1.26 -16.48
C ALA A 155 27.89 -2.19 -17.43
N LEU A 156 28.16 -3.43 -17.00
CA LEU A 156 28.77 -4.48 -17.82
C LEU A 156 27.77 -5.22 -18.73
N GLY A 157 26.48 -4.85 -18.70
CA GLY A 157 25.42 -5.52 -19.45
C GLY A 157 25.05 -6.92 -18.94
N GLN A 158 25.48 -7.29 -17.73
CA GLN A 158 25.26 -8.59 -17.10
C GLN A 158 23.95 -8.60 -16.29
N VAL A 159 22.82 -8.27 -16.94
CA VAL A 159 21.52 -8.11 -16.27
C VAL A 159 20.71 -9.41 -16.38
N SER A 160 20.80 -10.26 -15.35
CA SER A 160 19.95 -11.46 -15.22
C SER A 160 18.70 -11.17 -14.37
N PRO A 161 17.64 -12.01 -14.45
CA PRO A 161 16.49 -11.90 -13.56
C PRO A 161 16.88 -11.93 -12.06
N ASP A 162 17.92 -12.67 -11.69
CA ASP A 162 18.43 -12.69 -10.31
C ASP A 162 19.05 -11.35 -9.88
N ILE A 163 19.83 -10.70 -10.75
CA ILE A 163 20.37 -9.36 -10.48
C ILE A 163 19.22 -8.36 -10.31
N LEU A 164 18.22 -8.41 -11.17
CA LEU A 164 17.03 -7.56 -11.06
C LEU A 164 16.23 -7.85 -9.78
N ARG A 165 16.13 -9.11 -9.35
CA ARG A 165 15.52 -9.47 -8.07
C ARG A 165 16.26 -8.84 -6.89
N LEU A 166 17.60 -8.86 -6.89
CA LEU A 166 18.41 -8.19 -5.86
C LEU A 166 18.25 -6.67 -5.91
N LYS A 167 18.25 -6.10 -7.11
CA LYS A 167 17.99 -4.67 -7.32
C LYS A 167 16.65 -4.27 -6.72
N ALA A 168 15.58 -4.99 -7.02
CA ALA A 168 14.26 -4.72 -6.45
C ALA A 168 14.28 -4.75 -4.91
N LYS A 169 14.94 -5.74 -4.30
CA LYS A 169 15.09 -5.83 -2.84
C LYS A 169 15.82 -4.61 -2.26
N LEU A 170 16.90 -4.17 -2.92
CA LEU A 170 17.66 -2.99 -2.50
C LEU A 170 16.88 -1.69 -2.66
N LEU A 171 16.16 -1.53 -3.78
CA LEU A 171 15.31 -0.37 -4.04
C LEU A 171 14.18 -0.25 -3.01
N MET A 172 13.64 -1.37 -2.52
CA MET A 172 12.64 -1.36 -1.44
C MET A 172 13.21 -0.80 -0.14
N GLU A 173 14.46 -1.11 0.20
CA GLU A 173 15.13 -0.58 1.39
C GLU A 173 15.51 0.91 1.24
N ASP A 174 15.66 1.38 0.00
CA ASP A 174 15.94 2.78 -0.35
C ASP A 174 14.65 3.61 -0.59
N ASN A 175 13.49 3.10 -0.19
CA ASN A 175 12.17 3.70 -0.41
C ASN A 175 11.79 3.97 -1.89
N GLN A 176 12.48 3.34 -2.84
CA GLN A 176 12.18 3.42 -4.28
C GLN A 176 11.17 2.33 -4.70
N ALA A 177 10.00 2.39 -4.06
CA ALA A 177 8.96 1.37 -4.14
C ALA A 177 8.34 1.23 -5.54
N VAL A 178 8.17 2.32 -6.29
CA VAL A 178 7.54 2.31 -7.62
C VAL A 178 8.42 1.58 -8.62
N THR A 179 9.72 1.87 -8.59
CA THR A 179 10.71 1.25 -9.46
C THR A 179 10.93 -0.22 -9.08
N ALA A 180 10.97 -0.53 -7.78
CA ALA A 180 11.05 -1.91 -7.31
C ALA A 180 9.89 -2.76 -7.83
N LEU A 181 8.65 -2.24 -7.77
CA LEU A 181 7.48 -2.94 -8.27
C LEU A 181 7.53 -3.18 -9.79
N ASP A 182 7.96 -2.20 -10.58
CA ASP A 182 8.11 -2.35 -12.03
C ASP A 182 9.09 -3.49 -12.37
N ILE A 183 10.23 -3.54 -11.67
CA ILE A 183 11.20 -4.62 -11.83
C ILE A 183 10.61 -5.99 -11.45
N LEU A 184 9.94 -6.10 -10.30
CA LEU A 184 9.33 -7.36 -9.85
C LEU A 184 8.28 -7.88 -10.85
N LEU A 185 7.44 -6.99 -11.40
CA LEU A 185 6.46 -7.34 -12.42
C LEU A 185 7.13 -7.86 -13.71
N ASN A 186 8.26 -7.25 -14.11
CA ASN A 186 9.01 -7.62 -15.29
C ASN A 186 9.69 -9.01 -15.15
N ILE A 187 10.19 -9.35 -13.95
CA ILE A 187 10.85 -10.65 -13.69
C ILE A 187 9.92 -11.75 -13.19
N PHE A 188 8.64 -11.44 -12.94
CA PHE A 188 7.72 -12.35 -12.25
C PHE A 188 7.64 -13.73 -12.91
N ASP A 189 7.65 -13.81 -14.24
CA ASP A 189 7.52 -15.07 -14.96
C ASP A 189 8.70 -16.02 -14.73
N ASN A 190 9.87 -15.51 -14.33
CA ASN A 190 11.02 -16.31 -13.92
C ASN A 190 10.90 -16.85 -12.48
N PHE A 191 10.06 -16.23 -11.63
CA PHE A 191 10.03 -16.44 -10.19
C PHE A 191 8.61 -16.70 -9.62
N GLN A 192 7.74 -17.33 -10.41
CA GLN A 192 6.33 -17.55 -10.02
C GLN A 192 6.12 -18.41 -8.76
N ASN A 193 7.13 -19.19 -8.33
CA ASN A 193 7.06 -19.97 -7.09
C ASN A 193 7.96 -19.40 -5.98
N ASP A 194 8.60 -18.24 -6.21
CA ASP A 194 9.45 -17.58 -5.22
C ASP A 194 8.60 -16.77 -4.25
N LEU A 195 8.64 -17.14 -2.96
CA LEU A 195 7.83 -16.52 -1.92
C LEU A 195 8.08 -15.01 -1.79
N PHE A 196 9.34 -14.57 -1.89
CA PHE A 196 9.69 -13.15 -1.77
C PHE A 196 9.13 -12.35 -2.95
N VAL A 197 9.33 -12.83 -4.18
CA VAL A 197 8.85 -12.12 -5.38
C VAL A 197 7.32 -12.00 -5.36
N VAL A 198 6.62 -13.08 -5.02
CA VAL A 198 5.14 -13.06 -4.95
C VAL A 198 4.65 -12.14 -3.83
N ASP A 199 5.19 -12.25 -2.61
CA ASP A 199 4.78 -11.41 -1.47
C ASP A 199 5.07 -9.93 -1.74
N ALA A 200 6.29 -9.59 -2.15
CA ALA A 200 6.72 -8.22 -2.41
C ALA A 200 5.91 -7.58 -3.54
N THR A 201 5.63 -8.32 -4.63
CA THR A 201 4.79 -7.80 -5.72
C THR A 201 3.40 -7.41 -5.24
N ILE A 202 2.77 -8.27 -4.41
CA ILE A 202 1.43 -8.00 -3.86
C ILE A 202 1.48 -6.81 -2.89
N VAL A 203 2.41 -6.83 -1.93
CA VAL A 203 2.52 -5.80 -0.90
C VAL A 203 2.77 -4.43 -1.52
N LEU A 204 3.75 -4.32 -2.43
CA LEU A 204 4.04 -3.06 -3.11
C LEU A 204 2.87 -2.61 -3.98
N SER A 205 2.21 -3.52 -4.70
CA SER A 205 1.02 -3.16 -5.50
C SER A 205 -0.08 -2.60 -4.62
N LEU A 206 -0.36 -3.22 -3.48
CA LEU A 206 -1.40 -2.76 -2.54
C LEU A 206 -1.05 -1.38 -1.94
N ASN A 207 0.20 -1.19 -1.50
CA ASN A 207 0.66 0.07 -0.91
C ASN A 207 0.64 1.21 -1.94
N LEU A 208 1.05 0.93 -3.18
CA LEU A 208 1.09 1.88 -4.29
C LEU A 208 -0.25 2.00 -5.04
N GLN A 209 -1.32 1.39 -4.51
CA GLN A 209 -2.68 1.43 -5.07
C GLN A 209 -2.74 0.99 -6.55
N ARG A 210 -1.93 -0.01 -6.90
CA ARG A 210 -1.88 -0.65 -8.22
C ARG A 210 -2.71 -1.93 -8.22
N ASN A 211 -3.20 -2.28 -9.42
CA ASN A 211 -3.87 -3.56 -9.63
C ASN A 211 -2.85 -4.71 -9.56
N VAL A 212 -3.18 -5.75 -8.82
CA VAL A 212 -2.36 -6.96 -8.75
C VAL A 212 -2.70 -7.85 -9.95
N PRO A 213 -1.74 -8.25 -10.80
CA PRO A 213 -2.03 -9.13 -11.92
C PRO A 213 -2.55 -10.49 -11.46
N GLN A 214 -3.54 -11.04 -12.17
CA GLN A 214 -4.14 -12.34 -11.81
C GLN A 214 -3.10 -13.47 -11.70
N LYS A 215 -2.06 -13.47 -12.56
CA LYS A 215 -0.96 -14.44 -12.48
C LYS A 215 -0.22 -14.44 -11.13
N VAL A 216 -0.13 -13.28 -10.48
CA VAL A 216 0.47 -13.12 -9.14
C VAL A 216 -0.48 -13.63 -8.06
N ILE A 217 -1.78 -13.33 -8.19
CA ILE A 217 -2.82 -13.85 -7.29
C ILE A 217 -2.85 -15.38 -7.32
N ASP A 218 -2.85 -15.98 -8.51
CA ASP A 218 -2.88 -17.44 -8.68
C ASP A 218 -1.64 -18.10 -8.09
N ALA A 219 -0.46 -17.50 -8.28
CA ALA A 219 0.79 -17.95 -7.67
C ALA A 219 0.71 -17.88 -6.13
N ALA A 220 0.18 -16.79 -5.56
CA ALA A 220 0.03 -16.63 -4.12
C ALA A 220 -0.91 -17.67 -3.51
N ILE A 221 -2.04 -17.95 -4.17
CA ILE A 221 -2.99 -19.00 -3.75
C ILE A 221 -2.32 -20.39 -3.81
N LYS A 222 -1.52 -20.64 -4.86
CA LYS A 222 -0.81 -21.91 -5.06
C LYS A 222 0.26 -22.14 -3.99
N ILE A 223 1.05 -21.12 -3.68
CA ILE A 223 2.05 -21.18 -2.60
C ILE A 223 1.34 -21.38 -1.25
N GLY A 224 0.24 -20.64 -1.03
CA GLY A 224 -0.72 -20.95 0.04
C GLY A 224 -0.20 -20.73 1.46
N THR A 225 0.78 -19.84 1.68
CA THR A 225 1.13 -19.43 3.05
C THR A 225 0.00 -18.64 3.69
N ALA A 226 -0.08 -18.65 5.02
CA ALA A 226 -1.12 -17.93 5.75
C ALA A 226 -1.12 -16.42 5.38
N ARG A 227 0.06 -15.80 5.35
CA ARG A 227 0.25 -14.41 4.95
C ARG A 227 -0.23 -14.11 3.53
N LEU A 228 0.19 -14.88 2.53
CA LEU A 228 -0.22 -14.66 1.13
C LEU A 228 -1.73 -14.81 0.95
N LEU A 229 -2.33 -15.82 1.59
CA LEU A 229 -3.77 -16.03 1.55
C LEU A 229 -4.54 -14.86 2.19
N THR A 230 -4.03 -14.30 3.29
CA THR A 230 -4.59 -13.08 3.91
C THR A 230 -4.51 -11.87 2.97
N LEU A 231 -3.38 -11.66 2.29
CA LEU A 231 -3.23 -10.57 1.32
C LEU A 231 -4.22 -10.71 0.15
N VAL A 232 -4.35 -11.92 -0.41
CA VAL A 232 -5.31 -12.17 -1.51
C VAL A 232 -6.76 -12.04 -1.03
N ALA A 233 -7.08 -12.48 0.18
CA ALA A 233 -8.40 -12.25 0.76
C ALA A 233 -8.72 -10.74 0.86
N GLY A 234 -7.73 -9.92 1.21
CA GLY A 234 -7.84 -8.45 1.18
C GLY A 234 -8.14 -7.90 -0.23
N ILE A 235 -7.46 -8.40 -1.26
CA ILE A 235 -7.72 -8.04 -2.67
C ILE A 235 -9.16 -8.37 -3.05
N TYR A 236 -9.59 -9.61 -2.83
CA TYR A 236 -10.95 -10.04 -3.15
C TYR A 236 -12.03 -9.30 -2.35
N SER A 237 -11.75 -8.93 -1.11
CA SER A 237 -12.65 -8.08 -0.33
C SER A 237 -12.84 -6.71 -0.99
N ARG A 238 -11.75 -6.05 -1.43
CA ARG A 238 -11.80 -4.77 -2.17
C ARG A 238 -12.52 -4.87 -3.51
N GLU A 239 -12.43 -6.03 -4.18
CA GLU A 239 -13.14 -6.34 -5.42
C GLU A 239 -14.61 -6.76 -5.20
N ASN A 240 -15.12 -6.70 -3.96
CA ASN A 240 -16.45 -7.15 -3.57
C ASN A 240 -16.73 -8.65 -3.84
N LYS A 241 -15.68 -9.47 -3.90
CA LYS A 241 -15.73 -10.95 -3.97
C LYS A 241 -15.73 -11.55 -2.56
N LYS A 242 -16.80 -11.26 -1.81
CA LYS A 242 -16.90 -11.54 -0.37
C LYS A 242 -16.75 -13.02 -0.02
N ALA A 243 -17.39 -13.91 -0.78
CA ALA A 243 -17.35 -15.35 -0.52
C ALA A 243 -15.93 -15.92 -0.68
N GLU A 244 -15.24 -15.53 -1.74
CA GLU A 244 -13.86 -15.91 -2.02
C GLU A 244 -12.90 -15.34 -0.98
N ALA A 245 -13.09 -14.08 -0.57
CA ALA A 245 -12.32 -13.45 0.48
C ALA A 245 -12.44 -14.21 1.81
N LYS A 246 -13.67 -14.54 2.24
CA LYS A 246 -13.93 -15.32 3.46
C LYS A 246 -13.27 -16.71 3.40
N LYS A 247 -13.43 -17.40 2.27
CA LYS A 247 -12.82 -18.73 2.06
C LYS A 247 -11.30 -18.68 2.18
N LEU A 248 -10.65 -17.71 1.54
CA LEU A 248 -9.20 -17.55 1.62
C LEU A 248 -8.74 -17.13 3.02
N MET A 249 -9.50 -16.26 3.70
CA MET A 249 -9.18 -15.86 5.06
C MET A 249 -9.31 -17.02 6.05
N LEU A 250 -10.32 -17.87 5.91
CA LEU A 250 -10.46 -19.08 6.70
C LEU A 250 -9.31 -20.07 6.43
N LYS A 251 -8.95 -20.24 5.15
CA LYS A 251 -7.76 -21.00 4.74
C LYS A 251 -6.47 -20.44 5.34
N ALA A 252 -6.33 -19.12 5.44
CA ALA A 252 -5.19 -18.45 6.05
C ALA A 252 -5.14 -18.71 7.57
N LEU A 253 -6.26 -18.53 8.26
CA LEU A 253 -6.39 -18.76 9.70
C LEU A 253 -5.97 -20.17 10.09
N LEU A 254 -6.47 -21.19 9.37
CA LEU A 254 -6.12 -22.59 9.64
C LEU A 254 -4.65 -22.92 9.35
N ARG A 255 -3.99 -22.14 8.49
CA ARG A 255 -2.56 -22.27 8.19
C ARG A 255 -1.67 -21.39 9.07
N ASN A 256 -2.23 -20.61 10.00
CA ASN A 256 -1.50 -19.76 10.92
C ASN A 256 -0.84 -20.59 12.04
N LYS A 257 0.26 -21.27 11.70
CA LYS A 257 1.01 -22.12 12.64
C LYS A 257 1.85 -21.29 13.62
N ASP A 258 2.35 -20.15 13.18
CA ASP A 258 3.22 -19.26 13.97
C ASP A 258 2.43 -18.36 14.94
N ASN A 259 1.10 -18.50 14.98
CA ASN A 259 0.20 -17.68 15.80
C ASN A 259 0.36 -16.17 15.54
N GLU A 260 0.54 -15.77 14.28
CA GLU A 260 0.58 -14.36 13.92
C GLU A 260 -0.73 -13.68 14.30
N ILE A 261 -0.65 -12.70 15.20
CA ILE A 261 -1.81 -12.02 15.79
C ILE A 261 -2.62 -11.26 14.74
N GLY A 262 -1.94 -10.70 13.73
CA GLY A 262 -2.59 -9.98 12.63
C GLY A 262 -3.58 -10.84 11.85
N ILE A 263 -3.34 -12.14 11.69
CA ILE A 263 -4.24 -13.05 10.95
C ILE A 263 -5.54 -13.28 11.73
N PHE A 264 -5.47 -13.44 13.06
CA PHE A 264 -6.67 -13.52 13.90
C PHE A 264 -7.49 -12.23 13.84
N GLY A 265 -6.83 -11.07 13.85
CA GLY A 265 -7.45 -9.76 13.70
C GLY A 265 -8.16 -9.60 12.35
N ASN A 266 -7.48 -9.97 11.26
CA ASN A 266 -8.03 -9.87 9.90
C ASN A 266 -9.23 -10.80 9.69
N TYR A 267 -9.19 -12.02 10.21
CA TYR A 267 -10.35 -12.92 10.19
C TYR A 267 -11.54 -12.31 10.92
N LEU A 268 -11.32 -11.82 12.15
CA LEU A 268 -12.37 -11.20 12.96
C LEU A 268 -12.97 -9.96 12.26
N MET A 269 -12.12 -9.08 11.72
CA MET A 269 -12.56 -7.87 11.05
C MET A 269 -13.41 -8.19 9.81
N LEU A 270 -13.00 -9.17 9.00
CA LEU A 270 -13.76 -9.59 7.84
C LEU A 270 -15.15 -10.12 8.21
N GLN A 271 -15.26 -10.87 9.32
CA GLN A 271 -16.54 -11.37 9.82
C GLN A 271 -17.44 -10.25 10.37
N ILE A 272 -16.89 -9.29 11.11
CA ILE A 272 -17.64 -8.14 11.65
C ILE A 272 -18.12 -7.21 10.53
N SER A 273 -17.32 -7.06 9.47
CA SER A 273 -17.66 -6.20 8.34
C SER A 273 -18.79 -6.75 7.46
N ASP A 274 -19.15 -8.02 7.63
CA ASP A 274 -20.19 -8.63 6.83
C ASP A 274 -21.58 -8.31 7.39
N SER A 275 -22.43 -7.77 6.52
CA SER A 275 -23.75 -7.22 6.85
C SER A 275 -24.87 -8.26 6.89
N ASP A 276 -24.59 -9.53 6.55
CA ASP A 276 -25.58 -10.60 6.55
C ASP A 276 -25.96 -10.99 7.98
N SER A 277 -26.97 -10.31 8.51
CA SER A 277 -27.56 -10.51 9.84
C SER A 277 -28.46 -11.75 9.94
N THR A 278 -28.37 -12.69 8.99
CA THR A 278 -29.21 -13.90 9.02
C THR A 278 -28.76 -14.80 10.15
N GLU A 279 -29.54 -14.82 11.23
CA GLU A 279 -29.33 -15.71 12.36
C GLU A 279 -29.49 -17.17 11.90
N ARG A 280 -28.36 -17.91 11.85
CA ARG A 280 -28.36 -19.32 11.51
C ARG A 280 -28.90 -20.13 12.69
N LYS A 281 -30.08 -20.72 12.53
CA LYS A 281 -30.62 -21.70 13.48
C LYS A 281 -29.92 -23.05 13.29
N ILE A 282 -29.40 -23.61 14.38
CA ILE A 282 -28.74 -24.92 14.37
C ILE A 282 -29.57 -25.89 15.21
N ASP A 283 -30.20 -26.85 14.55
CA ASP A 283 -31.07 -27.86 15.17
C ASP A 283 -30.33 -29.17 15.53
N GLY A 284 -29.05 -29.28 15.12
CA GLY A 284 -28.19 -30.44 15.35
C GLY A 284 -26.87 -30.32 14.59
N ILE A 285 -26.00 -31.33 14.71
CA ILE A 285 -24.69 -31.35 14.05
C ILE A 285 -24.86 -31.55 12.54
N GLU A 286 -24.39 -30.57 11.76
CA GLU A 286 -24.38 -30.56 10.30
C GLU A 286 -23.08 -29.97 9.75
N ASN A 287 -23.01 -29.73 8.44
CA ASN A 287 -21.84 -29.05 7.86
C ASN A 287 -21.68 -27.63 8.44
N ASP A 288 -20.46 -27.14 8.50
CA ASP A 288 -20.10 -25.83 9.07
C ASP A 288 -20.57 -25.63 10.52
N THR A 289 -20.59 -26.71 11.30
CA THR A 289 -20.80 -26.68 12.75
C THR A 289 -19.55 -27.08 13.53
N ALA A 290 -19.34 -26.40 14.66
CA ALA A 290 -18.38 -26.77 15.68
C ALA A 290 -19.11 -27.41 16.86
N VAL A 291 -18.54 -28.48 17.40
CA VAL A 291 -19.16 -29.35 18.40
C VAL A 291 -18.21 -29.47 19.58
N VAL A 292 -18.73 -29.21 20.78
CA VAL A 292 -17.99 -29.41 22.03
C VAL A 292 -18.52 -30.66 22.71
N LEU A 293 -17.62 -31.61 22.93
CA LEU A 293 -17.88 -32.88 23.60
C LEU A 293 -17.23 -32.84 24.98
N GLN A 294 -17.95 -33.31 26.00
CA GLN A 294 -17.45 -33.35 27.36
C GLN A 294 -17.53 -34.77 27.92
N GLY A 295 -16.38 -35.27 28.36
CA GLY A 295 -16.23 -36.59 28.98
C GLY A 295 -16.56 -36.55 30.46
N VAL A 296 -16.76 -37.72 31.05
CA VAL A 296 -17.11 -37.88 32.48
C VAL A 296 -16.02 -37.32 33.40
N ASP A 297 -14.75 -37.36 32.96
CA ASP A 297 -13.58 -36.89 33.71
C ASP A 297 -13.33 -35.38 33.56
N GLY A 298 -14.22 -34.66 32.85
CA GLY A 298 -14.06 -33.23 32.53
C GLY A 298 -13.20 -32.94 31.29
N GLU A 299 -12.69 -33.97 30.62
CA GLU A 299 -12.02 -33.86 29.31
C GLU A 299 -12.95 -33.21 28.29
N LYS A 300 -12.41 -32.27 27.50
CA LYS A 300 -13.15 -31.58 26.43
C LYS A 300 -12.51 -31.85 25.08
N LEU A 301 -13.32 -32.30 24.12
CA LEU A 301 -12.93 -32.45 22.72
C LEU A 301 -13.74 -31.50 21.86
N ILE A 302 -13.11 -30.90 20.86
CA ILE A 302 -13.76 -29.97 19.95
C ILE A 302 -13.59 -30.50 18.52
N TYR A 303 -14.70 -30.62 17.81
CA TYR A 303 -14.71 -31.00 16.39
C TYR A 303 -15.30 -29.88 15.55
N CYS A 304 -14.56 -29.42 14.55
CA CYS A 304 -15.04 -28.47 13.54
C CYS A 304 -15.29 -29.20 12.22
N ILE A 305 -16.53 -29.19 11.75
CA ILE A 305 -16.94 -29.91 10.54
C ILE A 305 -17.15 -28.91 9.43
N TYR A 306 -16.38 -29.01 8.35
CA TYR A 306 -16.43 -28.08 7.23
C TYR A 306 -17.20 -28.66 6.05
N GLU A 307 -17.94 -27.81 5.34
CA GLU A 307 -18.52 -28.14 4.04
C GLU A 307 -17.47 -28.11 2.92
N GLU A 308 -16.67 -27.05 2.90
CA GLU A 308 -15.75 -26.76 1.81
C GLU A 308 -14.37 -27.40 2.00
N ASN A 309 -13.72 -27.77 0.89
CA ASN A 309 -12.34 -28.28 0.90
C ASN A 309 -11.30 -27.17 1.19
N ILE A 310 -11.13 -26.85 2.49
CA ILE A 310 -10.24 -25.78 2.97
C ILE A 310 -9.08 -26.21 3.87
N LEU A 311 -9.11 -27.44 4.38
CA LEU A 311 -8.18 -27.94 5.38
C LEU A 311 -6.82 -28.24 4.72
N PRO A 312 -5.70 -28.03 5.44
CA PRO A 312 -4.39 -28.44 4.94
C PRO A 312 -4.28 -29.96 4.78
N ASP A 313 -4.77 -30.70 5.78
CA ASP A 313 -4.77 -32.16 5.87
C ASP A 313 -6.09 -32.62 6.53
N VAL A 314 -6.40 -33.92 6.54
CA VAL A 314 -7.61 -34.44 7.20
C VAL A 314 -7.30 -35.75 7.93
N PRO A 315 -7.58 -35.87 9.24
CA PRO A 315 -8.01 -34.80 10.15
C PRO A 315 -6.89 -33.79 10.40
N TYR A 316 -7.23 -32.52 10.59
CA TYR A 316 -6.27 -31.47 10.93
C TYR A 316 -6.43 -31.03 12.38
N ILE A 317 -5.38 -31.16 13.19
CA ILE A 317 -5.41 -30.75 14.59
C ILE A 317 -4.78 -29.37 14.70
N TRP A 318 -5.54 -28.39 15.17
CA TRP A 318 -5.09 -27.01 15.32
C TRP A 318 -5.80 -26.32 16.49
N GLN A 319 -5.03 -25.59 17.29
CA GLN A 319 -5.53 -24.83 18.47
C GLN A 319 -6.40 -25.65 19.44
N GLY A 320 -6.12 -26.96 19.57
CA GLY A 320 -6.87 -27.84 20.47
C GLY A 320 -8.21 -28.34 19.91
N ALA A 321 -8.55 -28.05 18.65
CA ALA A 321 -9.69 -28.62 17.94
C ALA A 321 -9.25 -29.58 16.84
N THR A 322 -10.12 -30.53 16.53
CA THR A 322 -9.98 -31.47 15.41
C THR A 322 -10.88 -31.01 14.26
N HIS A 323 -10.26 -30.62 13.16
CA HIS A 323 -10.92 -30.09 11.97
C HIS A 323 -11.08 -31.21 10.93
N ILE A 324 -12.31 -31.42 10.47
CA ILE A 324 -12.69 -32.56 9.61
C ILE A 324 -13.75 -32.19 8.57
N TYR A 325 -13.97 -33.08 7.61
CA TYR A 325 -15.11 -33.02 6.70
C TYR A 325 -16.25 -33.93 7.14
N ARG A 326 -17.37 -33.77 6.43
CA ARG A 326 -18.60 -34.53 6.63
C ARG A 326 -18.38 -36.04 6.73
N ASP A 327 -17.56 -36.63 5.87
CA ASP A 327 -17.38 -38.09 5.82
C ASP A 327 -16.71 -38.62 7.09
N GLN A 328 -15.72 -37.90 7.63
CA GLN A 328 -15.11 -38.24 8.92
C GLN A 328 -16.10 -38.04 10.07
N ALA A 329 -16.91 -36.98 10.03
CA ALA A 329 -17.93 -36.74 11.04
C ALA A 329 -19.00 -37.86 11.07
N ILE A 330 -19.36 -38.41 9.90
CA ILE A 330 -20.23 -39.59 9.77
C ILE A 330 -19.55 -40.81 10.37
N THR A 331 -18.28 -41.03 10.03
CA THR A 331 -17.50 -42.19 10.51
C THR A 331 -17.38 -42.21 12.04
N ILE A 332 -17.25 -41.04 12.67
CA ILE A 332 -17.18 -40.87 14.13
C ILE A 332 -18.59 -40.93 14.77
N GLY A 333 -19.67 -40.85 13.97
CA GLY A 333 -21.05 -40.90 14.47
C GLY A 333 -21.58 -39.58 15.06
N LEU A 334 -21.00 -38.45 14.65
CA LEU A 334 -21.38 -37.11 15.12
C LEU A 334 -22.57 -36.52 14.38
N LEU A 335 -22.70 -36.79 13.08
CA LEU A 335 -23.68 -36.10 12.23
C LEU A 335 -25.14 -36.34 12.69
N ARG A 336 -25.97 -35.29 12.65
CA ARG A 336 -27.39 -35.25 13.08
C ARG A 336 -27.65 -35.40 14.58
N LYS A 337 -26.62 -35.56 15.41
CA LYS A 337 -26.76 -35.56 16.87
C LYS A 337 -27.13 -34.16 17.37
N LYS A 338 -27.71 -34.10 18.56
CA LYS A 338 -28.17 -32.87 19.22
C LYS A 338 -27.44 -32.65 20.54
N THR A 339 -27.53 -31.43 21.05
CA THR A 339 -27.05 -31.11 22.40
C THR A 339 -27.69 -32.04 23.43
N GLY A 340 -26.88 -32.65 24.28
CA GLY A 340 -27.28 -33.66 25.25
C GLY A 340 -27.16 -35.11 24.78
N ASP A 341 -27.01 -35.37 23.48
CA ASP A 341 -26.81 -36.74 22.99
C ASP A 341 -25.42 -37.30 23.39
N LEU A 342 -25.36 -38.62 23.58
CA LEU A 342 -24.13 -39.37 23.84
C LEU A 342 -23.47 -39.86 22.54
N VAL A 343 -22.15 -39.80 22.52
CA VAL A 343 -21.30 -40.24 21.41
C VAL A 343 -20.12 -41.04 21.97
N MET A 344 -19.80 -42.15 21.31
CA MET A 344 -18.66 -43.01 21.65
C MET A 344 -17.50 -42.70 20.70
N ILE A 345 -16.38 -42.23 21.24
CA ILE A 345 -15.15 -41.95 20.47
C ILE A 345 -14.01 -42.74 21.09
N GLU A 346 -13.36 -43.58 20.29
CA GLU A 346 -12.22 -44.42 20.72
C GLU A 346 -12.50 -45.26 21.99
N GLY A 347 -13.76 -45.69 22.16
CA GLY A 347 -14.18 -46.50 23.32
C GLY A 347 -14.49 -45.71 24.59
N ARG A 348 -14.47 -44.37 24.54
CA ARG A 348 -14.88 -43.47 25.63
C ARG A 348 -16.20 -42.79 25.31
N GLU A 349 -17.01 -42.56 26.34
CA GLU A 349 -18.30 -41.90 26.24
C GLU A 349 -18.18 -40.39 26.48
N TYR A 350 -18.76 -39.61 25.57
CA TYR A 350 -18.85 -38.15 25.68
C TYR A 350 -20.30 -37.72 25.47
N HIS A 351 -20.74 -36.66 26.15
CA HIS A 351 -21.99 -35.98 25.82
C HIS A 351 -21.71 -34.69 25.05
N ILE A 352 -22.62 -34.34 24.13
CA ILE A 352 -22.52 -33.08 23.39
C ILE A 352 -23.00 -31.94 24.28
N SER A 353 -22.08 -31.07 24.71
CA SER A 353 -22.39 -29.95 25.59
C SER A 353 -22.82 -28.70 24.83
N GLU A 354 -22.28 -28.48 23.62
CA GLU A 354 -22.55 -27.29 22.81
C GLU A 354 -22.41 -27.62 21.31
N ILE A 355 -23.28 -27.02 20.49
CA ILE A 355 -23.19 -27.01 19.02
C ILE A 355 -23.33 -25.56 18.58
N MET A 356 -22.43 -25.08 17.72
CA MET A 356 -22.44 -23.70 17.21
C MET A 356 -21.95 -23.66 15.75
N PRO A 357 -22.12 -22.53 15.02
CA PRO A 357 -21.48 -22.39 13.72
C PRO A 357 -19.96 -22.42 13.87
N VAL A 358 -19.23 -22.98 12.89
CA VAL A 358 -17.76 -22.96 12.90
C VAL A 358 -17.23 -21.53 13.04
N ASP A 359 -17.83 -20.57 12.35
CA ASP A 359 -17.44 -19.15 12.45
C ASP A 359 -17.58 -18.63 13.87
N GLY A 360 -18.65 -19.03 14.59
CA GLY A 360 -18.85 -18.65 15.99
C GLY A 360 -17.73 -19.18 16.90
N TYR A 361 -17.30 -20.43 16.69
CA TYR A 361 -16.16 -21.00 17.41
C TYR A 361 -14.86 -20.24 17.08
N LEU A 362 -14.59 -20.01 15.80
CA LEU A 362 -13.37 -19.34 15.34
C LEU A 362 -13.31 -17.87 15.79
N ILE A 363 -14.43 -17.15 15.83
CA ILE A 363 -14.51 -15.78 16.37
C ILE A 363 -14.14 -15.77 17.85
N ARG A 364 -14.69 -16.70 18.67
CA ARG A 364 -14.34 -16.83 20.09
C ARG A 364 -12.84 -17.08 20.26
N LEU A 365 -12.28 -17.99 19.46
CA LEU A 365 -10.85 -18.29 19.46
C LEU A 365 -10.01 -17.05 19.08
N CYS A 366 -10.38 -16.33 18.02
CA CYS A 366 -9.69 -15.12 17.59
C CYS A 366 -9.70 -14.06 18.69
N LEU A 367 -10.86 -13.81 19.31
CA LEU A 367 -11.00 -12.87 20.43
C LEU A 367 -10.11 -13.27 21.61
N GLU A 368 -10.12 -14.53 22.00
CA GLU A 368 -9.25 -15.02 23.08
C GLU A 368 -7.77 -14.76 22.80
N LYS A 369 -7.32 -15.03 21.56
CA LYS A 369 -5.94 -14.80 21.14
C LYS A 369 -5.59 -13.31 21.12
N LEU A 370 -6.48 -12.47 20.59
CA LEU A 370 -6.30 -11.02 20.53
C LEU A 370 -6.24 -10.39 21.93
N VAL A 371 -7.09 -10.85 22.86
CA VAL A 371 -7.06 -10.41 24.27
C VAL A 371 -5.77 -10.83 24.95
N LYS A 372 -5.34 -12.10 24.79
CA LYS A 372 -4.06 -12.59 25.34
C LYS A 372 -2.86 -11.83 24.78
N ALA A 373 -2.92 -11.41 23.52
CA ALA A 373 -1.89 -10.61 22.87
C ALA A 373 -2.01 -9.10 23.15
N ASN A 374 -2.97 -8.67 23.98
CA ASN A 374 -3.25 -7.27 24.30
C ASN A 374 -3.61 -6.39 23.08
N ALA A 375 -4.06 -7.02 21.98
CA ALA A 375 -4.49 -6.36 20.74
C ALA A 375 -5.94 -5.87 20.82
N VAL A 376 -6.76 -6.47 21.70
CA VAL A 376 -8.14 -6.07 21.98
C VAL A 376 -8.29 -5.83 23.48
N LYS A 377 -9.08 -4.81 23.86
CA LYS A 377 -9.41 -4.52 25.26
C LYS A 377 -10.79 -5.09 25.59
N THR A 378 -10.87 -5.82 26.68
CA THR A 378 -12.15 -6.29 27.23
C THR A 378 -12.55 -5.37 28.37
N ILE A 379 -13.76 -4.81 28.28
CA ILE A 379 -14.37 -4.04 29.37
C ILE A 379 -15.44 -4.92 29.99
N SER A 380 -15.32 -5.20 31.29
CA SER A 380 -16.33 -5.92 32.07
C SER A 380 -17.10 -4.92 32.92
N ILE A 381 -18.42 -4.94 32.82
CA ILE A 381 -19.30 -4.01 33.52
C ILE A 381 -20.13 -4.83 34.51
N GLU A 382 -20.06 -4.50 35.78
CA GLU A 382 -20.94 -5.10 36.79
C GLU A 382 -22.38 -4.62 36.56
N THR A 383 -23.30 -5.56 36.40
CA THR A 383 -24.74 -5.28 36.48
C THR A 383 -25.17 -5.30 37.94
N ARG A 384 -25.68 -4.18 38.45
CA ARG A 384 -26.31 -4.10 39.79
C ARG A 384 -27.82 -4.10 39.60
N ASP A 385 -28.52 -5.03 40.25
CA ASP A 385 -29.98 -5.20 40.16
C ASP A 385 -30.53 -5.29 38.73
N GLY A 386 -29.78 -5.95 37.83
CA GLY A 386 -30.16 -6.10 36.42
C GLY A 386 -30.04 -4.82 35.57
N LYS A 387 -29.52 -3.72 36.13
CA LYS A 387 -29.20 -2.49 35.40
C LYS A 387 -27.69 -2.35 35.19
N LEU A 388 -27.32 -1.89 34.01
CA LEU A 388 -25.95 -1.56 33.66
C LEU A 388 -25.50 -0.35 34.48
N ASP A 389 -24.34 -0.43 35.15
CA ASP A 389 -23.70 0.74 35.77
C ASP A 389 -23.11 1.65 34.67
N VAL A 390 -23.95 2.55 34.14
CA VAL A 390 -23.60 3.45 33.03
C VAL A 390 -22.44 4.39 33.40
N GLU A 391 -22.34 4.80 34.67
CA GLU A 391 -21.25 5.69 35.13
C GLU A 391 -19.92 4.94 35.16
N ASN A 392 -19.91 3.70 35.66
CA ASN A 392 -18.72 2.87 35.61
C ASN A 392 -18.32 2.51 34.18
N PHE A 393 -19.30 2.14 33.34
CA PHE A 393 -19.06 1.90 31.91
C PHE A 393 -18.44 3.12 31.21
N SER A 394 -19.00 4.31 31.44
CA SER A 394 -18.51 5.55 30.84
C SER A 394 -17.08 5.85 31.29
N ARG A 395 -16.81 5.69 32.58
CA ARG A 395 -15.47 5.87 33.17
C ARG A 395 -14.44 4.89 32.61
N GLU A 396 -14.81 3.62 32.44
CA GLU A 396 -13.91 2.62 31.84
C GLU A 396 -13.64 2.91 30.36
N LEU A 397 -14.66 3.28 29.58
CA LEU A 397 -14.49 3.66 28.17
C LEU A 397 -13.59 4.90 28.00
N MET A 398 -13.78 5.93 28.83
CA MET A 398 -12.99 7.16 28.78
C MET A 398 -11.49 6.95 29.05
N LYS A 399 -11.07 5.80 29.61
CA LYS A 399 -9.64 5.47 29.72
C LYS A 399 -8.98 5.15 28.39
N TYR A 400 -9.77 4.75 27.38
CA TYR A 400 -9.28 4.25 26.10
C TYR A 400 -9.63 5.16 24.92
N ILE A 401 -10.60 6.08 25.09
CA ILE A 401 -10.94 7.08 24.09
C ILE A 401 -10.12 8.33 24.40
N PRO A 402 -9.26 8.80 23.47
CA PRO A 402 -8.50 10.04 23.64
C PRO A 402 -9.47 11.20 23.97
N GLY A 403 -9.14 11.99 24.98
CA GLY A 403 -9.85 13.25 25.26
C GLY A 403 -9.29 14.39 24.42
N ASP A 404 -9.87 15.59 24.55
CA ASP A 404 -9.46 16.84 23.86
C ASP A 404 -8.04 17.36 24.24
N GLU A 405 -7.11 16.51 24.71
CA GLU A 405 -5.79 16.95 25.17
C GLU A 405 -4.86 17.31 24.00
N LYS A 406 -4.68 18.62 23.77
CA LYS A 406 -3.62 19.26 22.94
C LYS A 406 -3.22 18.49 21.67
N GLU A 407 -4.20 17.97 20.93
CA GLU A 407 -3.96 17.59 19.54
C GLU A 407 -3.65 18.86 18.75
N PHE A 408 -2.70 18.78 17.81
CA PHE A 408 -2.45 19.85 16.86
C PHE A 408 -3.78 20.21 16.19
N ASN A 409 -4.31 21.41 16.43
CA ASN A 409 -5.56 21.84 15.84
C ASN A 409 -5.32 22.20 14.37
N TRP A 410 -5.31 21.17 13.54
CA TRP A 410 -5.05 21.25 12.12
C TRP A 410 -6.05 22.17 11.41
N LEU A 411 -7.29 22.25 11.91
CA LEU A 411 -8.31 23.12 11.35
C LEU A 411 -7.98 24.60 11.59
N ASP A 412 -7.52 24.94 12.80
CA ASP A 412 -7.05 26.30 13.11
C ASP A 412 -5.83 26.65 12.26
N ASN A 413 -4.90 25.71 12.07
CA ASN A 413 -3.76 25.91 11.17
C ASN A 413 -4.20 26.14 9.72
N TYR A 414 -5.12 25.34 9.19
CA TYR A 414 -5.62 25.54 7.82
C TYR A 414 -6.31 26.91 7.65
N LYS A 415 -7.11 27.33 8.64
CA LYS A 415 -7.82 28.63 8.67
C LYS A 415 -6.89 29.84 8.81
N ASP A 416 -5.71 29.66 9.39
CA ASP A 416 -4.73 30.74 9.50
C ASP A 416 -4.03 31.00 8.15
N PHE A 417 -4.47 32.07 7.46
CA PHE A 417 -3.90 32.53 6.20
C PHE A 417 -2.43 32.96 6.28
N SER A 418 -1.94 33.29 7.49
CA SER A 418 -0.52 33.61 7.71
C SER A 418 0.35 32.35 7.77
N SER A 419 -0.27 31.19 8.03
CA SER A 419 0.40 29.90 8.05
C SER A 419 0.29 29.19 6.70
N PHE A 420 1.25 28.30 6.46
CA PHE A 420 1.27 27.44 5.30
C PHE A 420 0.46 26.17 5.58
N PRO A 421 -0.56 25.83 4.77
CA PRO A 421 -1.41 24.68 5.04
C PRO A 421 -0.62 23.37 4.88
N LEU A 422 -0.95 22.36 5.68
CA LEU A 422 -0.38 21.02 5.50
C LEU A 422 -1.03 20.32 4.29
N PRO A 423 -0.30 19.43 3.59
CA PRO A 423 -0.88 18.57 2.56
C PRO A 423 -2.07 17.75 3.08
N PHE A 424 -3.07 17.51 2.23
CA PHE A 424 -4.26 16.74 2.63
C PHE A 424 -3.91 15.31 3.04
N ALA A 425 -2.87 14.72 2.46
CA ALA A 425 -2.37 13.40 2.86
C ALA A 425 -1.84 13.39 4.31
N ILE A 426 -1.21 14.47 4.77
CA ILE A 426 -0.76 14.62 6.16
C ILE A 426 -1.95 14.92 7.07
N LEU A 427 -2.85 15.81 6.66
CA LEU A 427 -4.06 16.15 7.42
C LEU A 427 -4.96 14.92 7.63
N GLN A 428 -5.04 14.01 6.66
CA GLN A 428 -5.80 12.77 6.79
C GLN A 428 -5.26 11.90 7.93
N LYS A 429 -3.95 11.89 8.21
CA LYS A 429 -3.35 11.13 9.32
C LYS A 429 -3.79 11.64 10.70
N THR A 430 -4.32 12.87 10.80
CA THR A 430 -4.78 13.47 12.06
C THR A 430 -6.29 13.36 12.27
N VAL A 431 -7.03 12.74 11.34
CA VAL A 431 -8.50 12.59 11.43
C VAL A 431 -8.94 11.16 11.16
N ARG A 432 -10.16 10.80 11.58
CA ARG A 432 -10.72 9.45 11.40
C ARG A 432 -11.40 9.20 10.06
N VAL A 433 -11.53 10.22 9.23
CA VAL A 433 -12.16 10.14 7.91
C VAL A 433 -11.11 9.91 6.83
N ASN A 434 -11.49 9.32 5.71
CA ASN A 434 -10.58 9.20 4.57
C ASN A 434 -10.42 10.54 3.82
N THR A 435 -9.44 10.64 2.92
CA THR A 435 -9.10 11.90 2.23
C THR A 435 -10.25 12.44 1.38
N VAL A 436 -11.09 11.58 0.80
CA VAL A 436 -12.29 12.01 0.05
C VAL A 436 -13.26 12.74 0.97
N GLN A 437 -13.63 12.11 2.09
CA GLN A 437 -14.51 12.71 3.09
C GLN A 437 -13.92 13.98 3.70
N LEU A 438 -12.61 14.01 3.94
CA LEU A 438 -11.92 15.19 4.45
C LEU A 438 -12.10 16.38 3.50
N ILE A 439 -11.76 16.21 2.22
CA ILE A 439 -11.83 17.29 1.24
C ILE A 439 -13.27 17.71 0.99
N MET A 440 -14.21 16.76 0.83
CA MET A 440 -15.63 17.09 0.64
C MET A 440 -16.20 17.86 1.84
N THR A 441 -15.93 17.41 3.06
CA THR A 441 -16.36 18.12 4.28
C THR A 441 -15.75 19.53 4.36
N LEU A 442 -14.47 19.69 4.01
CA LEU A 442 -13.81 20.99 4.01
C LEU A 442 -14.43 21.95 3.00
N VAL A 443 -14.69 21.47 1.78
CA VAL A 443 -15.27 22.30 0.70
C VAL A 443 -16.75 22.62 0.96
N GLN A 444 -17.51 21.70 1.59
CA GLN A 444 -18.92 21.91 1.95
C GLN A 444 -19.11 22.81 3.19
N SER A 445 -18.10 22.91 4.05
CA SER A 445 -18.19 23.63 5.33
C SER A 445 -18.40 25.13 5.14
N GLU A 446 -19.33 25.70 5.92
CA GLU A 446 -19.60 27.14 5.88
C GLU A 446 -18.52 28.00 6.55
N ASP A 447 -17.75 27.40 7.46
CA ASP A 447 -16.74 28.08 8.27
C ASP A 447 -15.31 28.00 7.68
N ILE A 448 -15.19 27.53 6.43
CA ILE A 448 -13.89 27.23 5.81
C ILE A 448 -13.83 27.88 4.43
N ILE A 449 -12.71 28.52 4.16
CA ILE A 449 -12.38 29.07 2.85
C ILE A 449 -11.45 28.08 2.15
N VAL A 450 -11.79 27.68 0.93
CA VAL A 450 -10.97 26.75 0.14
C VAL A 450 -9.78 27.51 -0.43
N ARG A 451 -8.58 27.22 0.07
CA ARG A 451 -7.37 27.97 -0.27
C ARG A 451 -6.79 27.47 -1.59
N GLU A 452 -6.41 28.39 -2.46
CA GLU A 452 -5.84 28.06 -3.77
C GLU A 452 -4.75 29.06 -4.16
N ARG A 453 -3.76 28.59 -4.94
CA ARG A 453 -2.80 29.47 -5.62
C ARG A 453 -2.77 29.13 -7.10
N TYR A 454 -2.41 30.11 -7.92
CA TYR A 454 -2.23 29.93 -9.35
C TYR A 454 -1.01 30.70 -9.85
N ASP A 455 -0.45 30.23 -10.96
CA ASP A 455 0.60 30.93 -11.71
C ASP A 455 0.03 31.48 -13.03
N GLU A 456 0.73 32.45 -13.60
CA GLU A 456 0.32 33.24 -14.76
C GLU A 456 0.83 32.69 -16.10
N ASP A 457 1.72 31.69 -16.11
CA ASP A 457 2.29 31.16 -17.36
C ASP A 457 1.79 29.74 -17.68
N LEU A 458 0.85 29.65 -18.62
CA LEU A 458 0.37 28.38 -19.19
C LEU A 458 0.60 28.37 -20.69
N ILE A 459 1.25 27.33 -21.20
CA ILE A 459 1.51 27.19 -22.64
C ILE A 459 0.36 26.38 -23.28
N ARG A 460 -0.27 26.93 -24.31
CA ARG A 460 -1.35 26.24 -25.06
C ARG A 460 -0.85 24.91 -25.65
N GLY A 461 -1.66 23.85 -25.54
CA GLY A 461 -1.40 22.54 -26.14
C GLY A 461 -0.72 21.51 -25.23
N GLN A 462 -0.53 21.83 -23.95
CA GLN A 462 0.02 20.90 -22.96
C GLN A 462 -1.03 19.88 -22.49
N GLN A 463 -0.55 18.67 -22.16
CA GLN A 463 -1.37 17.65 -21.48
C GLN A 463 -1.48 18.00 -19.99
N PHE A 464 -2.59 17.62 -19.36
CA PHE A 464 -2.86 17.94 -17.95
C PHE A 464 -2.95 16.67 -17.10
N VAL A 465 -2.38 16.74 -15.90
CA VAL A 465 -2.53 15.73 -14.85
C VAL A 465 -3.18 16.38 -13.64
N LEU A 466 -4.25 15.79 -13.11
CA LEU A 466 -4.93 16.34 -11.93
C LEU A 466 -4.29 15.82 -10.63
N SER A 467 -4.21 16.69 -9.63
CA SER A 467 -3.96 16.30 -8.23
C SER A 467 -5.23 15.76 -7.57
N PHE A 468 -5.09 15.08 -6.43
CA PHE A 468 -6.19 14.40 -5.73
C PHE A 468 -7.29 15.39 -5.35
N ALA A 469 -6.92 16.53 -4.75
CA ALA A 469 -7.86 17.58 -4.40
C ALA A 469 -8.53 18.21 -5.63
N ALA A 470 -7.79 18.42 -6.72
CA ALA A 470 -8.35 18.98 -7.95
C ALA A 470 -9.45 18.08 -8.54
N VAL A 471 -9.29 16.75 -8.50
CA VAL A 471 -10.33 15.80 -8.97
C VAL A 471 -11.64 15.99 -8.20
N ILE A 472 -11.56 16.06 -6.87
CA ILE A 472 -12.75 16.20 -6.01
C ILE A 472 -13.39 17.58 -6.21
N MET A 473 -12.58 18.64 -6.22
CA MET A 473 -13.08 20.01 -6.40
C MET A 473 -13.74 20.21 -7.77
N LEU A 474 -13.15 19.68 -8.85
CA LEU A 474 -13.75 19.71 -10.20
C LEU A 474 -15.11 19.01 -10.23
N TYR A 475 -15.23 17.86 -9.56
CA TYR A 475 -16.52 17.17 -9.39
C TYR A 475 -17.53 18.05 -8.64
N MET A 476 -17.12 18.64 -7.51
CA MET A 476 -18.01 19.45 -6.67
C MET A 476 -18.51 20.71 -7.37
N ILE A 477 -17.67 21.38 -8.17
CA ILE A 477 -18.08 22.58 -8.93
C ILE A 477 -18.83 22.25 -10.24
N GLY A 478 -19.18 20.97 -10.45
CA GLY A 478 -20.07 20.53 -11.53
C GLY A 478 -19.39 20.29 -12.88
N VAL A 479 -18.07 20.13 -12.94
CA VAL A 479 -17.39 19.77 -14.18
C VAL A 479 -17.78 18.34 -14.59
N LYS A 480 -18.10 18.17 -15.87
CA LYS A 480 -18.48 16.86 -16.42
C LYS A 480 -17.26 16.02 -16.77
N PRO A 481 -17.26 14.69 -16.52
CA PRO A 481 -16.11 13.85 -16.81
C PRO A 481 -15.84 13.74 -18.32
N GLU A 482 -16.89 13.81 -19.16
CA GLU A 482 -16.76 13.78 -20.62
C GLU A 482 -15.96 14.98 -21.14
N PHE A 483 -16.18 16.17 -20.56
CA PHE A 483 -15.46 17.39 -20.91
C PHE A 483 -13.95 17.24 -20.70
N LEU A 484 -13.55 16.64 -19.57
CA LEU A 484 -12.16 16.36 -19.22
C LEU A 484 -11.56 15.27 -20.12
N LYS A 485 -12.34 14.21 -20.36
CA LYS A 485 -11.92 13.06 -21.18
C LYS A 485 -11.59 13.46 -22.62
N GLU A 486 -12.45 14.26 -23.26
CA GLU A 486 -12.29 14.74 -24.63
C GLU A 486 -11.07 15.65 -24.82
N ARG A 487 -10.61 16.29 -23.73
CA ARG A 487 -9.52 17.27 -23.74
C ARG A 487 -8.18 16.71 -23.26
N GLN A 488 -8.04 15.38 -23.25
CA GLN A 488 -6.82 14.68 -22.85
C GLN A 488 -6.31 15.09 -21.45
N VAL A 489 -7.24 15.20 -20.49
CA VAL A 489 -6.92 15.35 -19.07
C VAL A 489 -6.76 13.96 -18.47
N PHE A 490 -5.73 13.77 -17.65
CA PHE A 490 -5.38 12.48 -17.06
C PHE A 490 -5.36 12.54 -15.53
N VAL A 491 -5.64 11.41 -14.90
CA VAL A 491 -5.35 11.15 -13.48
C VAL A 491 -4.40 9.97 -13.35
N PRO A 492 -3.54 9.91 -12.31
CA PRO A 492 -2.79 8.70 -12.02
C PRO A 492 -3.69 7.48 -11.79
N GLU A 493 -3.24 6.30 -12.23
CA GLU A 493 -3.99 5.06 -11.98
C GLU A 493 -4.15 4.76 -10.47
N SER A 494 -3.11 5.02 -9.65
CA SER A 494 -3.22 5.01 -8.18
C SER A 494 -4.39 5.85 -7.72
N MET A 495 -4.42 7.12 -8.14
CA MET A 495 -5.41 8.09 -7.68
C MET A 495 -6.82 7.61 -7.97
N ARG A 496 -7.08 7.12 -9.20
CA ARG A 496 -8.37 6.51 -9.53
C ARG A 496 -8.68 5.37 -8.57
N ASN A 497 -7.77 4.40 -8.40
CA ASN A 497 -7.99 3.24 -7.55
C ASN A 497 -8.20 3.62 -6.07
N THR A 498 -7.46 4.62 -5.59
CA THR A 498 -7.58 5.20 -4.24
C THR A 498 -8.97 5.78 -4.04
N ILE A 499 -9.44 6.66 -4.94
CA ILE A 499 -10.77 7.28 -4.82
C ILE A 499 -11.87 6.22 -4.93
N LEU A 500 -11.76 5.27 -5.87
CA LEU A 500 -12.73 4.17 -6.00
C LEU A 500 -12.82 3.33 -4.71
N THR A 501 -11.68 3.04 -4.09
CA THR A 501 -11.63 2.30 -2.81
C THR A 501 -12.26 3.12 -1.69
N MET A 502 -11.81 4.37 -1.50
CA MET A 502 -12.33 5.25 -0.46
C MET A 502 -13.85 5.47 -0.58
N CYS A 503 -14.38 5.65 -1.79
CA CYS A 503 -15.83 5.73 -2.02
C CYS A 503 -16.54 4.41 -1.69
N THR A 504 -15.91 3.26 -1.95
CA THR A 504 -16.48 1.96 -1.60
C THR A 504 -16.51 1.75 -0.08
N ASP A 505 -15.47 2.18 0.62
CA ASP A 505 -15.42 2.14 2.09
C ASP A 505 -16.49 3.05 2.70
N ILE A 506 -16.66 4.28 2.17
CA ILE A 506 -17.73 5.20 2.58
C ILE A 506 -19.10 4.53 2.41
N ILE A 507 -19.34 3.89 1.27
CA ILE A 507 -20.60 3.19 1.00
C ILE A 507 -20.82 2.06 2.00
N ASN A 508 -19.83 1.17 2.18
CA ASN A 508 -19.94 0.02 3.08
C ASN A 508 -20.14 0.43 4.55
N GLU A 509 -19.53 1.54 4.98
CA GLU A 509 -19.69 2.06 6.33
C GLU A 509 -21.08 2.67 6.55
N ASN A 510 -21.63 3.33 5.53
CA ASN A 510 -22.89 4.08 5.62
C ASN A 510 -24.14 3.30 5.17
N ASP A 511 -24.00 2.15 4.52
CA ASP A 511 -25.10 1.24 4.14
C ASP A 511 -25.62 0.39 5.32
N LYS A 512 -25.08 0.61 6.53
CA LYS A 512 -25.51 -0.08 7.73
C LYS A 512 -26.83 0.49 8.27
N GLU A 513 -27.62 -0.36 8.92
CA GLU A 513 -28.86 0.04 9.58
C GLU A 513 -28.59 1.16 10.60
N HIS A 514 -27.53 1.02 11.39
CA HIS A 514 -27.09 2.02 12.36
C HIS A 514 -25.66 2.44 12.11
N VAL A 515 -25.45 3.75 11.91
CA VAL A 515 -24.15 4.38 11.76
C VAL A 515 -23.99 5.39 12.89
N SER A 516 -23.06 5.09 13.80
CA SER A 516 -22.79 5.94 14.94
C SER A 516 -21.32 5.93 15.32
N SER A 517 -20.87 7.04 15.90
CA SER A 517 -19.51 7.17 16.44
C SER A 517 -19.58 7.67 17.87
N LEU A 518 -18.71 7.13 18.72
CA LEU A 518 -18.56 7.55 20.11
C LEU A 518 -17.32 8.45 20.25
N GLY A 519 -17.48 9.56 20.97
CA GLY A 519 -16.39 10.48 21.29
C GLY A 519 -16.44 10.97 22.73
N VAL A 520 -15.37 11.63 23.17
CA VAL A 520 -15.30 12.29 24.47
C VAL A 520 -15.10 13.78 24.23
N ARG A 521 -15.97 14.62 24.80
CA ARG A 521 -15.82 16.08 24.79
C ARG A 521 -16.06 16.58 26.20
N GLU A 522 -15.19 17.45 26.71
CA GLU A 522 -15.30 18.00 28.08
C GLU A 522 -15.47 16.89 29.16
N LYS A 523 -14.75 15.77 29.02
CA LYS A 523 -14.84 14.58 29.91
C LYS A 523 -16.24 13.93 29.96
N ARG A 524 -17.03 14.08 28.90
CA ARG A 524 -18.32 13.39 28.73
C ARG A 524 -18.34 12.60 27.44
N LEU A 525 -18.92 11.40 27.49
CA LEU A 525 -19.20 10.63 26.29
C LEU A 525 -20.34 11.26 25.51
N TYR A 526 -20.16 11.38 24.21
CA TYR A 526 -21.22 11.71 23.27
C TYR A 526 -21.25 10.67 22.16
N MET A 527 -22.44 10.43 21.62
CA MET A 527 -22.66 9.55 20.49
C MET A 527 -23.21 10.40 19.35
N ASN A 528 -22.47 10.48 18.25
CA ASN A 528 -22.99 11.02 17.02
C ASN A 528 -23.72 9.91 16.29
N VAL A 529 -24.96 10.18 15.88
CA VAL A 529 -25.79 9.25 15.12
C VAL A 529 -26.10 9.92 13.79
N VAL A 530 -25.73 9.26 12.70
CA VAL A 530 -25.96 9.77 11.34
C VAL A 530 -27.44 9.53 11.00
N SER A 531 -28.12 10.56 10.52
CA SER A 531 -29.53 10.45 10.14
C SER A 531 -29.72 9.68 8.83
N GLU A 532 -30.88 9.05 8.59
CA GLU A 532 -31.14 8.38 7.31
C GLU A 532 -31.00 9.31 6.10
N SER A 533 -31.45 10.57 6.20
CA SER A 533 -31.31 11.55 5.14
C SER A 533 -29.84 11.87 4.82
N GLU A 534 -29.01 11.94 5.86
CA GLU A 534 -27.57 12.19 5.73
C GLU A 534 -26.85 10.97 5.16
N LYS A 535 -27.22 9.74 5.58
CA LYS A 535 -26.73 8.49 4.96
C LYS A 535 -27.05 8.46 3.47
N VAL A 536 -28.30 8.75 3.07
CA VAL A 536 -28.69 8.78 1.65
C VAL A 536 -27.87 9.81 0.86
N GLN A 537 -27.60 10.98 1.43
CA GLN A 537 -26.76 11.98 0.79
C GLN A 537 -25.31 11.49 0.64
N ILE A 538 -24.69 11.00 1.70
CA ILE A 538 -23.31 10.48 1.71
C ILE A 538 -23.16 9.34 0.69
N LEU A 539 -24.11 8.40 0.67
CA LEU A 539 -24.14 7.29 -0.29
C LEU A 539 -24.26 7.80 -1.74
N GLY A 540 -25.14 8.77 -1.98
CA GLY A 540 -25.34 9.39 -3.28
C GLY A 540 -24.08 10.11 -3.79
N GLU A 541 -23.44 10.91 -2.94
CA GLU A 541 -22.20 11.64 -3.25
C GLU A 541 -21.04 10.69 -3.54
N ALA A 542 -20.85 9.66 -2.71
CA ALA A 542 -19.81 8.66 -2.92
C ALA A 542 -20.01 7.86 -4.21
N ALA A 543 -21.24 7.46 -4.51
CA ALA A 543 -21.57 6.75 -5.75
C ALA A 543 -21.37 7.63 -7.00
N ALA A 544 -21.76 8.90 -6.94
CA ALA A 544 -21.60 9.85 -8.03
C ALA A 544 -20.11 10.18 -8.29
N LEU A 545 -19.31 10.41 -7.25
CA LEU A 545 -17.87 10.61 -7.38
C LEU A 545 -17.18 9.35 -7.94
N LYS A 546 -17.57 8.17 -7.47
CA LYS A 546 -17.07 6.89 -8.00
C LYS A 546 -17.32 6.78 -9.51
N ASN A 547 -18.51 7.14 -9.97
CA ASN A 547 -18.85 7.17 -11.39
C ASN A 547 -18.02 8.24 -12.14
N PHE A 548 -17.91 9.45 -11.61
CA PHE A 548 -17.12 10.54 -12.20
C PHE A 548 -15.67 10.12 -12.48
N VAL A 549 -14.98 9.58 -11.47
CA VAL A 549 -13.56 9.22 -11.58
C VAL A 549 -13.34 7.99 -12.49
N SER A 550 -14.31 7.07 -12.55
CA SER A 550 -14.22 5.88 -13.41
C SER A 550 -14.16 6.20 -14.91
N GLN A 551 -14.65 7.38 -15.31
CA GLN A 551 -14.73 7.81 -16.71
C GLN A 551 -13.50 8.60 -17.18
N LEU A 552 -12.64 9.04 -16.27
CA LEU A 552 -11.46 9.85 -16.57
C LEU A 552 -10.36 9.01 -17.26
N ASN A 553 -9.56 9.65 -18.11
CA ASN A 553 -8.38 8.99 -18.67
C ASN A 553 -7.32 8.80 -17.59
N THR A 554 -6.55 7.71 -17.70
CA THR A 554 -5.51 7.40 -16.71
C THR A 554 -4.14 7.15 -17.31
N TRP A 555 -3.11 7.50 -16.55
CA TRP A 555 -1.74 7.05 -16.79
C TRP A 555 -1.23 6.21 -15.62
N SER A 556 -0.54 5.12 -15.95
CA SER A 556 0.26 4.38 -14.99
C SER A 556 1.60 5.09 -14.79
N ASN A 557 2.04 5.18 -13.54
CA ASN A 557 3.38 5.63 -13.19
C ASN A 557 4.23 4.42 -12.79
N ASN A 558 5.43 4.36 -13.34
CA ASN A 558 6.44 3.34 -13.08
C ASN A 558 7.83 3.93 -12.80
N ARG A 559 7.89 5.21 -12.42
CA ARG A 559 9.13 5.91 -12.08
C ARG A 559 8.95 6.67 -10.78
N GLU A 560 10.03 6.79 -10.02
CA GLU A 560 10.05 7.70 -8.88
C GLU A 560 9.94 9.16 -9.34
N PHE A 561 9.38 9.99 -8.47
CA PHE A 561 9.49 11.43 -8.56
C PHE A 561 10.92 11.85 -8.14
N CYS A 562 11.64 12.54 -9.02
CA CYS A 562 13.01 12.96 -8.74
C CYS A 562 13.07 14.42 -8.28
N ASP A 563 13.62 14.65 -7.08
CA ASP A 563 14.05 15.98 -6.64
C ASP A 563 15.59 16.06 -6.72
N VAL A 564 16.09 17.05 -7.45
CA VAL A 564 17.54 17.27 -7.65
C VAL A 564 18.18 17.97 -6.43
N GLN A 565 17.38 18.52 -5.52
CA GLN A 565 17.86 19.35 -4.41
C GLN A 565 17.81 18.68 -3.02
N ASP A 566 16.99 17.65 -2.84
CA ASP A 566 16.82 16.98 -1.54
C ASP A 566 16.52 15.48 -1.74
N GLU A 567 17.58 14.67 -1.88
CA GLU A 567 17.48 13.21 -2.00
C GLU A 567 17.04 12.54 -0.67
N GLU A 568 17.00 13.28 0.45
CA GLU A 568 16.65 12.72 1.77
C GLU A 568 15.17 12.83 2.14
N ARG A 569 14.35 13.61 1.41
CA ARG A 569 12.91 13.75 1.70
C ARG A 569 12.07 12.63 1.10
N ASP A 570 11.31 11.96 1.96
CA ASP A 570 10.26 11.02 1.55
C ASP A 570 9.01 11.78 1.06
N TRP A 571 9.04 12.19 -0.21
CA TRP A 571 7.91 12.84 -0.87
C TRP A 571 6.65 11.97 -0.95
N LEU A 572 6.81 10.64 -0.94
CA LEU A 572 5.70 9.70 -0.98
C LEU A 572 4.92 9.75 0.35
N ASP A 573 5.62 9.86 1.49
CA ASP A 573 4.95 10.00 2.79
C ASP A 573 4.28 11.37 2.99
N VAL A 574 4.86 12.43 2.40
CA VAL A 574 4.34 13.80 2.47
C VAL A 574 3.06 13.97 1.65
N PHE A 575 3.07 13.52 0.39
CA PHE A 575 1.95 13.73 -0.54
C PHE A 575 1.00 12.55 -0.65
N GLY A 576 1.40 11.39 -0.16
CA GLY A 576 0.71 10.14 -0.47
C GLY A 576 0.87 9.76 -1.95
N ILE A 577 0.59 8.49 -2.24
CA ILE A 577 0.84 7.91 -3.57
C ILE A 577 0.10 8.62 -4.72
N SER A 578 -1.11 9.12 -4.47
CA SER A 578 -1.93 9.75 -5.51
C SER A 578 -1.27 11.01 -6.07
N ASP A 579 -0.86 11.93 -5.19
CA ASP A 579 -0.23 13.19 -5.60
C ASP A 579 1.26 13.01 -5.92
N TYR A 580 1.93 12.06 -5.27
CA TYR A 580 3.28 11.63 -5.65
C TYR A 580 3.33 11.17 -7.12
N ASP A 581 2.41 10.29 -7.53
CA ASP A 581 2.34 9.83 -8.92
C ASP A 581 1.94 10.96 -9.88
N ALA A 582 1.08 11.89 -9.45
CA ALA A 582 0.71 13.05 -10.27
C ALA A 582 1.95 13.93 -10.58
N LEU A 583 2.79 14.17 -9.57
CA LEU A 583 4.05 14.90 -9.70
C LEU A 583 5.07 14.14 -10.58
N ALA A 584 5.26 12.84 -10.34
CA ALA A 584 6.15 12.01 -11.16
C ALA A 584 5.74 11.99 -12.64
N LEU A 585 4.44 11.87 -12.92
CA LEU A 585 3.90 11.90 -14.28
C LEU A 585 4.04 13.28 -14.93
N ALA A 586 3.76 14.35 -14.18
CA ALA A 586 3.96 15.72 -14.65
C ALA A 586 5.41 15.95 -15.06
N GLN A 587 6.36 15.54 -14.23
CA GLN A 587 7.81 15.64 -14.52
C GLN A 587 8.22 14.78 -15.72
N GLY A 588 7.88 13.48 -15.71
CA GLY A 588 8.32 12.53 -16.71
C GLY A 588 7.72 12.75 -18.11
N LYS A 589 6.49 13.27 -18.18
CA LYS A 589 5.79 13.55 -19.45
C LYS A 589 5.78 15.03 -19.84
N LYS A 590 6.35 15.91 -19.01
CA LYS A 590 6.28 17.37 -19.18
C LYS A 590 4.83 17.88 -19.28
N ALA A 591 3.95 17.26 -18.49
CA ALA A 591 2.55 17.66 -18.39
C ALA A 591 2.38 18.75 -17.32
N VAL A 592 1.32 19.54 -17.43
CA VAL A 592 0.97 20.54 -16.42
C VAL A 592 0.15 19.86 -15.34
N ILE A 593 0.56 20.03 -14.08
CA ILE A 593 -0.25 19.57 -12.95
C ILE A 593 -1.32 20.61 -12.60
N VAL A 594 -2.56 20.16 -12.44
CA VAL A 594 -3.67 20.99 -11.96
C VAL A 594 -3.87 20.68 -10.48
N THR A 595 -3.84 21.70 -9.63
CA THR A 595 -3.91 21.50 -8.17
C THR A 595 -5.04 22.28 -7.52
N GLY A 596 -5.68 21.63 -6.54
CA GLY A 596 -6.58 22.25 -5.56
C GLY A 596 -5.93 22.40 -4.18
N GLU A 597 -4.61 22.23 -4.08
CA GLU A 597 -3.86 22.30 -2.83
C GLU A 597 -2.71 23.32 -2.93
N VAL A 598 -2.68 24.27 -1.99
CA VAL A 598 -1.68 25.35 -1.92
C VAL A 598 -0.26 24.81 -1.77
N THR A 599 -0.08 23.70 -1.06
CA THR A 599 1.25 23.15 -0.76
C THR A 599 1.93 22.62 -2.00
N ILE A 600 1.22 21.80 -2.77
CA ILE A 600 1.66 21.35 -4.09
C ILE A 600 1.98 22.55 -4.99
N GLN A 601 1.08 23.54 -5.06
CA GLN A 601 1.29 24.70 -5.93
C GLN A 601 2.52 25.51 -5.51
N SER A 602 2.73 25.75 -4.22
CA SER A 602 3.85 26.56 -3.75
C SER A 602 5.19 25.86 -3.91
N LEU A 603 5.23 24.53 -3.80
CA LEU A 603 6.42 23.75 -4.17
C LEU A 603 6.78 23.89 -5.65
N ILE A 604 5.76 23.90 -6.51
CA ILE A 604 5.94 24.09 -7.96
C ILE A 604 6.35 25.52 -8.30
N ILE A 605 5.73 26.54 -7.67
CA ILE A 605 5.94 27.96 -7.97
C ILE A 605 7.24 28.50 -7.34
N GLN A 606 7.55 28.18 -6.07
CA GLN A 606 8.42 29.04 -5.27
C GLN A 606 9.86 28.56 -5.07
N GLU A 607 10.18 27.26 -4.97
CA GLU A 607 11.49 26.89 -4.40
C GLU A 607 12.26 25.73 -5.05
N ILE A 608 11.62 24.79 -5.74
CA ILE A 608 12.33 23.61 -6.23
C ILE A 608 12.29 23.60 -7.75
N LYS A 609 13.44 23.62 -8.42
CA LYS A 609 13.56 23.46 -9.88
C LYS A 609 13.22 22.03 -10.31
N LEU A 610 12.03 21.54 -9.94
CA LEU A 610 11.51 20.20 -10.20
C LEU A 610 11.20 19.97 -11.68
N ASN A 611 11.35 21.01 -12.51
CA ASN A 611 11.03 20.97 -13.94
C ASN A 611 9.57 20.56 -14.20
N ILE A 612 8.66 21.01 -13.32
CA ILE A 612 7.21 20.82 -13.40
C ILE A 612 6.55 22.20 -13.58
N SER A 613 5.49 22.25 -14.39
CA SER A 613 4.60 23.40 -14.49
C SER A 613 3.27 23.09 -13.81
N GLY A 614 2.69 24.05 -13.10
CA GLY A 614 1.45 23.87 -12.34
C GLY A 614 0.43 25.00 -12.54
N THR A 615 -0.86 24.68 -12.42
CA THR A 615 -1.94 25.67 -12.48
C THR A 615 -3.05 25.38 -11.47
N GLY A 616 -3.72 26.45 -11.05
CA GLY A 616 -5.00 26.36 -10.36
C GLY A 616 -6.15 25.91 -11.28
N ILE A 617 -7.28 25.56 -10.67
CA ILE A 617 -8.49 25.03 -11.28
C ILE A 617 -9.07 26.02 -12.29
N LEU A 618 -9.23 27.29 -11.90
CA LEU A 618 -9.91 28.26 -12.76
C LEU A 618 -9.13 28.55 -14.06
N ASN A 619 -7.82 28.77 -13.94
CA ASN A 619 -6.94 28.95 -15.10
C ASN A 619 -6.90 27.70 -16.01
N PHE A 620 -7.00 26.51 -15.42
CA PHE A 620 -7.09 25.26 -16.16
C PHE A 620 -8.38 25.18 -16.99
N LEU A 621 -9.55 25.50 -16.41
CA LEU A 621 -10.83 25.48 -17.14
C LEU A 621 -10.83 26.44 -18.33
N VAL A 622 -10.21 27.61 -18.15
CA VAL A 622 -10.01 28.61 -19.22
C VAL A 622 -9.06 28.08 -20.29
N ALA A 623 -7.95 27.46 -19.91
CA ALA A 623 -6.99 26.86 -20.85
C ALA A 623 -7.63 25.76 -21.72
N LEU A 624 -8.59 25.04 -21.16
CA LEU A 624 -9.40 24.03 -21.83
C LEU A 624 -10.53 24.58 -22.72
N LYS A 625 -10.69 25.92 -22.76
CA LYS A 625 -11.76 26.61 -23.48
C LYS A 625 -13.14 26.07 -23.09
N MET A 626 -13.41 26.06 -21.78
CA MET A 626 -14.73 25.74 -21.27
C MET A 626 -15.78 26.69 -21.84
N ASP A 627 -16.95 26.16 -22.22
CA ASP A 627 -18.07 27.00 -22.62
C ASP A 627 -18.35 28.06 -21.54
N VAL A 628 -18.54 29.31 -21.96
CA VAL A 628 -18.56 30.44 -21.01
C VAL A 628 -19.76 30.36 -20.04
N TYR A 629 -20.90 29.80 -20.45
CA TYR A 629 -22.03 29.63 -19.56
C TYR A 629 -21.76 28.56 -18.50
N VAL A 630 -21.11 27.46 -18.90
CA VAL A 630 -20.68 26.40 -17.97
C VAL A 630 -19.59 26.91 -17.03
N LEU A 631 -18.66 27.73 -17.53
CA LEU A 631 -17.63 28.36 -16.70
C LEU A 631 -18.26 29.26 -15.63
N LEU A 632 -19.27 30.05 -15.97
CA LEU A 632 -20.02 30.86 -15.00
C LEU A 632 -20.74 29.99 -13.96
N ASP A 633 -21.31 28.84 -14.34
CA ASP A 633 -21.89 27.89 -13.38
C ASP A 633 -20.82 27.35 -12.42
N CYS A 634 -19.63 27.01 -12.91
CA CYS A 634 -18.53 26.57 -12.07
C CYS A 634 -18.08 27.67 -11.10
N ILE A 635 -17.95 28.93 -11.56
CA ILE A 635 -17.61 30.07 -10.69
C ILE A 635 -18.69 30.29 -9.63
N GLU A 636 -19.96 30.16 -10.00
CA GLU A 636 -21.07 30.23 -9.05
C GLU A 636 -20.94 29.19 -7.93
N GLN A 637 -20.62 27.94 -8.30
CA GLN A 637 -20.35 26.89 -7.31
C GLN A 637 -19.10 27.17 -6.48
N MET A 638 -18.03 27.68 -7.08
CA MET A 638 -16.82 28.08 -6.35
C MET A 638 -17.12 29.17 -5.29
N ILE A 639 -18.00 30.13 -5.60
CA ILE A 639 -18.47 31.14 -4.64
C ILE A 639 -19.30 30.49 -3.52
N LYS A 640 -20.21 29.56 -3.84
CA LYS A 640 -21.01 28.82 -2.85
C LYS A 640 -20.16 28.00 -1.90
N TYR A 641 -19.10 27.39 -2.41
CA TYR A 641 -18.13 26.61 -1.64
C TYR A 641 -16.98 27.46 -1.07
N ARG A 642 -17.08 28.79 -1.13
CA ARG A 642 -16.14 29.73 -0.51
C ARG A 642 -14.69 29.54 -0.97
N PHE A 643 -14.46 29.35 -2.27
CA PHE A 643 -13.11 29.35 -2.82
C PHE A 643 -12.45 30.73 -2.67
N GLU A 644 -11.18 30.73 -2.27
CA GLU A 644 -10.34 31.93 -2.16
C GLU A 644 -10.19 32.61 -3.53
N ILE A 645 -9.97 31.81 -4.57
CA ILE A 645 -9.80 32.29 -5.95
C ILE A 645 -11.06 31.95 -6.74
N THR A 646 -11.83 32.97 -7.09
CA THR A 646 -13.03 32.84 -7.94
C THR A 646 -12.92 33.61 -9.26
N MET A 647 -11.90 34.47 -9.36
CA MET A 647 -11.52 35.14 -10.59
C MET A 647 -9.99 35.17 -10.74
N THR A 648 -9.54 35.07 -11.98
CA THR A 648 -8.16 35.38 -12.40
C THR A 648 -8.18 36.34 -13.59
N GLU A 649 -7.05 36.97 -13.89
CA GLU A 649 -6.92 37.81 -15.08
C GLU A 649 -7.28 37.04 -16.36
N LYS A 650 -6.72 35.84 -16.55
CA LYS A 650 -6.99 35.00 -17.72
C LYS A 650 -8.47 34.66 -17.85
N CYS A 651 -9.12 34.36 -16.73
CA CYS A 651 -10.55 34.09 -16.69
C CYS A 651 -11.36 35.30 -17.13
N LEU A 652 -11.10 36.48 -16.57
CA LEU A 652 -11.84 37.67 -16.94
C LEU A 652 -11.64 38.05 -18.40
N ARG A 653 -10.41 37.97 -18.91
CA ARG A 653 -10.12 38.19 -20.34
C ARG A 653 -10.87 37.19 -21.23
N TYR A 654 -10.89 35.92 -20.85
CA TYR A 654 -11.63 34.90 -21.57
C TYR A 654 -13.13 35.19 -21.61
N ILE A 655 -13.73 35.56 -20.48
CA ILE A 655 -15.15 35.95 -20.39
C ILE A 655 -15.44 37.16 -21.29
N ILE A 656 -14.57 38.17 -21.29
CA ILE A 656 -14.70 39.36 -22.16
C ILE A 656 -14.62 38.97 -23.64
N ASP A 657 -13.66 38.11 -24.01
CA ASP A 657 -13.47 37.64 -25.38
C ASP A 657 -14.67 36.82 -25.87
N GLU A 658 -15.19 35.90 -25.05
CA GLU A 658 -16.36 35.08 -25.39
C GLU A 658 -17.62 35.92 -25.50
N TYR A 659 -17.83 36.89 -24.59
CA TYR A 659 -18.94 37.85 -24.70
C TYR A 659 -18.89 38.64 -26.02
N SER A 660 -17.69 39.04 -26.44
CA SER A 660 -17.49 39.83 -27.66
C SER A 660 -17.80 39.03 -28.94
N LYS A 661 -17.77 37.69 -28.88
CA LYS A 661 -18.12 36.79 -29.99
C LYS A 661 -19.63 36.54 -30.12
N LEU A 662 -20.44 36.91 -29.13
CA LEU A 662 -21.88 36.73 -29.21
C LEU A 662 -22.48 37.61 -30.32
N GLU A 663 -23.21 36.99 -31.24
CA GLU A 663 -23.74 37.67 -32.44
C GLU A 663 -25.10 38.34 -32.22
N ASN A 664 -25.93 37.81 -31.31
CA ASN A 664 -27.29 38.31 -31.04
C ASN A 664 -27.36 39.10 -29.72
N GLN A 665 -28.13 40.19 -29.74
CA GLN A 665 -28.42 41.04 -28.59
C GLN A 665 -29.13 40.28 -27.46
N GLU A 666 -30.05 39.36 -27.77
CA GLU A 666 -30.77 38.57 -26.76
C GLU A 666 -29.81 37.66 -25.96
N LEU A 667 -28.86 37.01 -26.65
CA LEU A 667 -27.82 36.20 -26.00
C LEU A 667 -26.88 37.06 -25.15
N LYS A 668 -26.57 38.29 -25.60
CA LYS A 668 -25.78 39.23 -24.81
C LYS A 668 -26.51 39.67 -23.55
N GLU A 669 -27.82 39.91 -23.62
CA GLU A 669 -28.63 40.28 -22.46
C GLU A 669 -28.73 39.13 -21.45
N ASP A 670 -29.03 37.92 -21.92
CA ASP A 670 -29.05 36.70 -21.10
C ASP A 670 -27.71 36.44 -20.42
N PHE A 671 -26.61 36.51 -21.17
CA PHE A 671 -25.27 36.40 -20.63
C PHE A 671 -24.98 37.46 -19.55
N MET A 672 -25.34 38.71 -19.80
CA MET A 672 -25.11 39.79 -18.84
C MET A 672 -25.93 39.61 -17.56
N CYS A 673 -27.16 39.09 -17.63
CA CYS A 673 -27.93 38.70 -16.45
C CYS A 673 -27.17 37.66 -15.62
N LYS A 674 -26.75 36.55 -16.25
CA LYS A 674 -25.99 35.49 -15.57
C LYS A 674 -24.67 36.01 -14.97
N TRP A 675 -23.97 36.88 -15.70
CA TRP A 675 -22.73 37.49 -15.22
C TRP A 675 -22.96 38.36 -13.97
N ILE A 676 -24.01 39.20 -13.98
CA ILE A 676 -24.35 40.05 -12.83
C ILE A 676 -24.81 39.20 -11.64
N ASP A 677 -25.62 38.17 -11.88
CA ASP A 677 -26.08 37.25 -10.82
C ASP A 677 -24.89 36.53 -10.17
N CYS A 678 -23.95 36.05 -10.98
CA CYS A 678 -22.71 35.43 -10.49
C CYS A 678 -21.87 36.39 -9.64
N LEU A 679 -21.66 37.62 -10.12
CA LEU A 679 -20.89 38.66 -9.42
C LEU A 679 -21.53 39.11 -8.09
N THR A 680 -22.86 39.09 -8.01
CA THR A 680 -23.60 39.57 -6.83
C THR A 680 -23.93 38.46 -5.83
N LEU A 681 -23.69 37.19 -6.18
CA LEU A 681 -23.95 36.04 -5.31
C LEU A 681 -23.26 36.13 -3.95
N VAL A 682 -22.07 36.74 -3.88
CA VAL A 682 -21.34 36.93 -2.62
C VAL A 682 -22.13 37.77 -1.61
N GLU A 683 -23.11 38.58 -2.04
CA GLU A 683 -23.91 39.42 -1.15
C GLU A 683 -24.74 38.61 -0.14
N SER A 684 -25.10 37.36 -0.48
CA SER A 684 -25.79 36.44 0.44
C SER A 684 -24.84 35.67 1.38
N MET A 685 -23.53 35.87 1.27
CA MET A 685 -22.53 35.15 2.07
C MET A 685 -22.16 35.88 3.36
N GLY A 686 -21.45 35.20 4.26
CA GLY A 686 -20.93 35.77 5.51
C GLY A 686 -19.88 36.87 5.27
N ASP A 687 -19.74 37.80 6.22
CA ASP A 687 -18.86 38.98 6.10
C ASP A 687 -17.38 38.61 5.92
N GLU A 688 -16.91 37.54 6.58
CA GLU A 688 -15.53 37.05 6.45
C GLU A 688 -15.22 36.64 5.00
N TYR A 689 -16.09 35.85 4.36
CA TYR A 689 -15.88 35.43 2.98
C TYR A 689 -16.01 36.58 1.98
N LYS A 690 -16.91 37.54 2.23
CA LYS A 690 -17.05 38.76 1.41
C LYS A 690 -15.74 39.54 1.31
N GLU A 691 -14.97 39.61 2.40
CA GLU A 691 -13.67 40.28 2.41
C GLU A 691 -12.66 39.54 1.52
N VAL A 692 -12.55 38.21 1.65
CA VAL A 692 -11.64 37.40 0.82
C VAL A 692 -12.01 37.48 -0.66
N TYR A 693 -13.30 37.38 -0.99
CA TYR A 693 -13.79 37.56 -2.36
C TYR A 693 -13.42 38.94 -2.91
N ALA A 694 -13.66 40.00 -2.13
CA ALA A 694 -13.31 41.37 -2.53
C ALA A 694 -11.80 41.52 -2.78
N GLN A 695 -10.95 40.92 -1.94
CA GLN A 695 -9.50 40.92 -2.12
C GLN A 695 -9.08 40.23 -3.42
N ASN A 696 -9.63 39.04 -3.72
CA ASN A 696 -9.37 38.34 -4.98
C ASN A 696 -9.77 39.20 -6.20
N MET A 697 -10.97 39.79 -6.17
CA MET A 697 -11.48 40.60 -7.26
C MET A 697 -10.65 41.87 -7.49
N MET A 698 -10.26 42.54 -6.39
CA MET A 698 -9.41 43.73 -6.42
C MET A 698 -8.00 43.45 -6.96
N ARG A 699 -7.42 42.29 -6.64
CA ARG A 699 -6.12 41.86 -7.17
C ARG A 699 -6.16 41.77 -8.70
N VAL A 700 -7.11 41.02 -9.24
CA VAL A 700 -7.30 40.88 -10.70
C VAL A 700 -7.55 42.22 -11.38
N CYS A 701 -8.31 43.11 -10.73
CA CYS A 701 -8.55 44.46 -11.22
C CYS A 701 -7.25 45.27 -11.35
N GLN A 702 -6.35 45.17 -10.37
CA GLN A 702 -5.04 45.84 -10.39
C GLN A 702 -4.13 45.29 -11.48
N ASP A 703 -4.16 43.98 -11.71
CA ASP A 703 -3.34 43.33 -12.73
C ASP A 703 -3.74 43.79 -14.14
N ILE A 704 -5.05 43.88 -14.43
CA ILE A 704 -5.56 44.32 -15.75
C ILE A 704 -5.38 45.83 -16.00
N ILE A 705 -5.55 46.68 -14.98
CA ILE A 705 -5.42 48.15 -15.15
C ILE A 705 -4.00 48.55 -15.57
N ARG A 706 -2.99 47.74 -15.23
CA ARG A 706 -1.60 47.98 -15.62
C ARG A 706 -1.35 47.86 -17.13
N GLU A 707 -2.26 47.29 -17.90
CA GLU A 707 -2.05 46.93 -19.32
C GLU A 707 -2.87 47.73 -20.37
N GLU A 708 -3.37 48.94 -20.06
CA GLU A 708 -4.14 49.80 -20.99
C GLU A 708 -5.31 49.08 -21.72
N TYR A 709 -6.38 48.72 -20.98
CA TYR A 709 -7.56 48.07 -21.57
C TYR A 709 -8.60 49.07 -22.13
N GLU A 710 -9.30 48.69 -23.20
CA GLU A 710 -10.44 49.45 -23.74
C GLU A 710 -11.60 49.48 -22.72
N VAL A 711 -11.76 50.62 -22.05
CA VAL A 711 -12.72 50.94 -20.97
C VAL A 711 -14.21 50.77 -21.37
N LEU A 712 -14.52 50.32 -22.59
CA LEU A 712 -15.85 50.28 -23.18
C LEU A 712 -16.58 48.93 -23.09
N ASN A 713 -15.93 47.84 -22.65
CA ASN A 713 -16.60 46.53 -22.58
C ASN A 713 -17.57 46.43 -21.37
N PRO A 714 -18.86 46.05 -21.56
CA PRO A 714 -19.85 45.93 -20.49
C PRO A 714 -19.48 44.95 -19.36
N VAL A 715 -18.82 43.83 -19.69
CA VAL A 715 -18.38 42.82 -18.72
C VAL A 715 -17.36 43.44 -17.76
N TRP A 716 -16.35 44.11 -18.31
CA TRP A 716 -15.32 44.83 -17.53
C TRP A 716 -15.93 45.95 -16.69
N ARG A 717 -16.87 46.73 -17.25
CA ARG A 717 -17.52 47.82 -16.52
C ARG A 717 -18.26 47.33 -15.27
N ASN A 718 -18.99 46.23 -15.37
CA ASN A 718 -19.70 45.64 -14.24
C ASN A 718 -18.72 45.11 -13.18
N TYR A 719 -17.68 44.40 -13.62
CA TYR A 719 -16.62 43.92 -12.75
C TYR A 719 -15.93 45.06 -11.99
N PHE A 720 -15.49 46.09 -12.70
CA PHE A 720 -14.83 47.26 -12.13
C PHE A 720 -15.74 48.02 -11.15
N SER A 721 -17.02 48.21 -11.50
CA SER A 721 -17.99 48.85 -10.61
C SER A 721 -18.15 48.09 -9.29
N LEU A 722 -18.14 46.76 -9.33
CA LEU A 722 -18.20 45.93 -8.14
C LEU A 722 -16.91 46.06 -7.30
N CYS A 723 -15.74 46.03 -7.92
CA CYS A 723 -14.46 46.28 -7.25
C CYS A 723 -14.45 47.63 -6.52
N VAL A 724 -14.93 48.70 -7.16
CA VAL A 724 -15.03 50.03 -6.53
C VAL A 724 -16.00 50.02 -5.34
N LYS A 725 -17.15 49.35 -5.46
CA LYS A 725 -18.11 49.19 -4.35
C LYS A 725 -17.45 48.56 -3.12
N TYR A 726 -16.66 47.51 -3.30
CA TYR A 726 -15.97 46.84 -2.19
C TYR A 726 -14.78 47.63 -1.65
N LYS A 727 -14.01 48.31 -2.50
CA LYS A 727 -12.90 49.17 -2.07
C LYS A 727 -13.39 50.30 -1.16
N CYS A 728 -14.47 50.99 -1.54
CA CYS A 728 -15.07 52.05 -0.72
C CYS A 728 -15.62 51.53 0.61
N GLY A 729 -16.09 50.27 0.67
CA GLY A 729 -16.55 49.64 1.90
C GLY A 729 -15.42 49.27 2.86
N LEU A 730 -14.28 48.79 2.33
CA LEU A 730 -13.11 48.39 3.12
C LEU A 730 -12.34 49.59 3.71
N GLU A 731 -12.32 50.74 3.02
CA GLU A 731 -11.69 51.98 3.54
C GLU A 731 -12.53 52.71 4.62
N THR A 732 -13.77 52.26 4.86
CA THR A 732 -14.70 52.86 5.85
C THR A 732 -14.89 52.05 7.14
N LYS A 733 -14.28 50.87 7.24
CA LYS A 733 -14.13 50.10 8.49
C LYS A 733 -12.74 50.35 9.05
#